data_AF-A0A9P3PEF9-F1
#
_entry.id   AF-A0A9P3PEF9-F1
#
_cell.length_a   1.000
_cell.length_b   1.000
_cell.length_c   1.000
_cell.angle_alpha   90.00
_cell.angle_beta   90.00
_cell.angle_gamma   90.00
#
_symmetry.space_group_name_H-M   'P 1'
#
loop_
_entity.id
_entity.type
_entity.pdbx_description
1 polymer ?
#
loop_
_entity_poly.entity_id
_entity_poly.type
_entity_poly.pdbx_seq_one_letter_code
_entity_poly.pdbx_strand_id
1 'polypeptide(L)'
;MYSTRRTSGSHPLIPPDPALSPPASVLSPPASVLPPPASVLVPPDSPFLHRRIPDSRFIVAPRAPHITIQFLQGKGSLDLFSLDLPLPGLLLIDLVASTRFQALEHKHPSFPVNVGTVCDSASDVTNLSKTSKSFDIFPKYPFSSSQIASRLVSGAIHFLFLVNDIMAAISKSNIRRATRQDLLSNPDLLTHRKDLASTRTPFDGMVGSLVNDGHQIVLSPNVGHTFFPPLGTREMRLRKDFRYGIEDPLCGPQPYIAEFCHLAAIPRKPADADDPLSIMWRVPSKADFDVEPSNIVRGVGFLAYPFANSLALHVDKLQARVAQYSSDPAFPTKIPIISSMTNTLNDMRTRLYSLPMSFRQTQLCVSLVQRCYLELVGCLDYLYIFHPRMIGRAPPAVEVAHTVGAYVQDHAVIQEFVRAGLPVWVVKDWSSFVETRIDAVVPVRLPPTWAVLQDADPPFRPFFTGSVASSRKYMAFGQFARSSMSFPNPFAPTSPSTTSSVSMAASSGPVRGGLATPASVSTATSSGSVKGGLATPSSISISASSGPVRGGLTKQKKANPPYFNRRIASRRGGGRNKFVEIISPLLPPSVEVWREALEAVDTDFSNVRYNTTPADAGYVVPDPGLFVGIKSEEKTVRYLHNWLRNRPALLFRLIAPNSNARPIAVPLWRSLLNYGGASDDGRGQDAARQETLASTRREEIVGILGNALTETGIQTHSSTVVPTWKGKELLTTDMPPPPIVHEVMWELYELNFRFEFVALDSRISTLLDTPLQDRQDLIRGCFPQGHLLNVQIERHAEGLAAEDLSARAPYLLAMVKVMKSWHDCPLLLKDLFERPAEEYTEVEMVEIERVVARFYTQSFFNYFARAPIIPHRLNSPVSLMRRADANT
;
A
#
# COMPACT_ATOMS: atom_id res chain seq x y z
N MET A 1 -23.60 -42.64 18.90
CA MET A 1 -24.79 -43.50 19.15
C MET A 1 -25.37 -43.90 17.80
N TYR A 2 -25.69 -45.19 17.59
CA TYR A 2 -26.57 -45.78 16.52
C TYR A 2 -26.35 -45.38 15.02
N SER A 3 -26.45 -46.25 14.01
CA SER A 3 -26.44 -47.72 13.95
C SER A 3 -26.29 -48.24 12.49
N THR A 4 -25.50 -49.31 12.28
CA THR A 4 -25.72 -50.56 11.49
C THR A 4 -26.61 -50.59 10.20
N ARG A 5 -26.45 -51.48 9.18
CA ARG A 5 -25.53 -52.63 8.90
C ARG A 5 -25.66 -53.18 7.45
N ARG A 6 -24.87 -54.25 7.16
CA ARG A 6 -25.04 -55.36 6.17
C ARG A 6 -24.63 -55.06 4.71
N THR A 7 -24.19 -56.00 3.84
CA THR A 7 -23.46 -57.32 3.87
C THR A 7 -23.19 -57.75 2.39
N SER A 8 -22.37 -58.74 1.97
CA SER A 8 -21.37 -59.66 2.57
C SER A 8 -20.62 -60.45 1.48
N GLY A 9 -19.37 -60.87 1.75
CA GLY A 9 -18.70 -62.01 1.09
C GLY A 9 -17.50 -61.64 0.20
N SER A 10 -16.41 -62.43 0.11
CA SER A 10 -16.01 -63.63 0.89
C SER A 10 -14.48 -63.88 0.81
N HIS A 11 -13.88 -64.45 1.85
CA HIS A 11 -12.46 -64.88 1.99
C HIS A 11 -12.26 -66.38 1.55
N PRO A 12 -11.06 -67.05 1.54
CA PRO A 12 -9.79 -66.79 2.30
C PRO A 12 -8.36 -67.08 1.67
N LEU A 13 -7.31 -66.56 2.34
CA LEU A 13 -5.91 -67.09 2.64
C LEU A 13 -5.00 -67.76 1.53
N ILE A 14 -3.79 -67.28 1.14
CA ILE A 14 -2.42 -67.19 1.80
C ILE A 14 -1.70 -68.57 2.03
N PRO A 15 -0.37 -68.82 1.77
CA PRO A 15 0.71 -68.36 0.82
C PRO A 15 1.51 -69.61 0.22
N PRO A 16 2.86 -69.74 0.04
CA PRO A 16 4.03 -68.86 -0.27
C PRO A 16 4.96 -69.34 -1.48
N ASP A 17 6.15 -68.72 -1.62
CA ASP A 17 7.35 -68.99 -2.51
C ASP A 17 7.90 -70.44 -2.59
N PRO A 18 8.77 -70.88 -3.59
CA PRO A 18 10.05 -70.22 -3.97
C PRO A 18 10.69 -70.48 -5.40
N ALA A 19 11.97 -70.08 -5.55
CA ALA A 19 13.05 -70.54 -6.49
C ALA A 19 13.34 -69.76 -7.80
N LEU A 20 14.56 -69.64 -8.38
CA LEU A 20 16.00 -69.56 -7.97
C LEU A 20 16.85 -69.58 -9.29
N SER A 21 17.94 -68.84 -9.55
CA SER A 21 18.44 -67.59 -8.95
C SER A 21 19.59 -66.85 -9.73
N PRO A 22 20.67 -67.51 -10.23
CA PRO A 22 21.93 -66.82 -10.60
C PRO A 22 22.37 -67.05 -12.09
N PRO A 23 23.51 -66.50 -12.59
CA PRO A 23 24.46 -65.51 -12.04
C PRO A 23 24.36 -64.16 -12.84
N ALA A 24 25.31 -63.23 -13.03
CA ALA A 24 26.73 -62.97 -12.68
C ALA A 24 27.03 -61.45 -12.93
N SER A 25 28.19 -60.83 -12.63
CA SER A 25 29.20 -60.95 -11.56
C SER A 25 30.26 -59.82 -11.72
N VAL A 26 30.95 -59.42 -10.62
CA VAL A 26 32.12 -58.49 -10.57
C VAL A 26 31.76 -57.00 -10.81
N LEU A 27 32.18 -55.98 -10.03
CA LEU A 27 32.91 -55.91 -8.73
C LEU A 27 32.33 -54.77 -7.82
N SER A 28 33.16 -53.99 -7.10
CA SER A 28 32.78 -52.96 -6.10
C SER A 28 33.94 -51.98 -5.80
N PRO A 29 33.70 -50.82 -5.15
CA PRO A 29 34.72 -49.79 -4.85
C PRO A 29 35.33 -49.88 -3.42
N PRO A 30 36.42 -49.12 -3.12
CA PRO A 30 36.98 -48.97 -1.77
C PRO A 30 36.58 -47.66 -1.07
N ALA A 31 36.81 -47.54 0.25
CA ALA A 31 36.46 -46.35 1.04
C ALA A 31 37.40 -46.06 2.23
N SER A 32 37.47 -44.76 2.61
CA SER A 32 37.83 -44.19 3.93
C SER A 32 39.25 -44.34 4.52
N VAL A 33 39.78 -43.27 5.16
CA VAL A 33 40.12 -43.16 6.62
C VAL A 33 41.01 -41.90 6.95
N LEU A 34 40.48 -41.02 7.83
CA LEU A 34 41.12 -40.02 8.73
C LEU A 34 41.87 -38.72 8.22
N PRO A 35 42.03 -37.67 9.07
CA PRO A 35 42.60 -36.31 8.77
C PRO A 35 43.81 -35.95 9.70
N PRO A 36 44.21 -34.67 9.97
CA PRO A 36 44.14 -33.36 9.27
C PRO A 36 45.58 -32.88 8.84
N PRO A 37 45.90 -31.59 8.53
CA PRO A 37 46.03 -30.47 9.49
C PRO A 37 45.72 -29.06 8.89
N ALA A 38 46.27 -27.98 9.47
CA ALA A 38 46.15 -26.59 8.98
C ALA A 38 47.52 -25.89 8.84
N SER A 39 47.60 -24.87 7.96
CA SER A 39 48.56 -23.73 7.90
C SER A 39 49.21 -23.48 6.52
N VAL A 40 49.05 -22.24 6.02
CA VAL A 40 49.99 -21.38 5.25
C VAL A 40 51.11 -22.01 4.40
N LEU A 41 51.12 -21.77 3.07
CA LEU A 41 52.27 -21.21 2.29
C LEU A 41 51.96 -20.90 0.80
N VAL A 42 52.84 -20.09 0.17
CA VAL A 42 52.81 -19.38 -1.15
C VAL A 42 54.30 -19.10 -1.52
N PRO A 43 54.83 -18.98 -2.78
CA PRO A 43 54.26 -18.69 -4.13
C PRO A 43 54.50 -19.87 -5.13
N PRO A 44 54.69 -19.78 -6.50
CA PRO A 44 54.61 -18.69 -7.51
C PRO A 44 53.72 -19.05 -8.75
N ASP A 45 53.65 -18.38 -9.91
CA ASP A 45 54.56 -17.44 -10.60
C ASP A 45 53.85 -16.41 -11.52
N SER A 46 54.59 -15.43 -12.07
CA SER A 46 54.10 -14.38 -13.00
C SER A 46 54.90 -14.36 -14.33
N PRO A 47 54.45 -13.63 -15.38
CA PRO A 47 55.07 -12.31 -15.60
C PRO A 47 54.19 -11.21 -16.27
N PHE A 48 54.29 -9.98 -15.73
CA PHE A 48 54.65 -8.69 -16.38
C PHE A 48 54.05 -8.26 -17.76
N LEU A 49 53.84 -6.98 -18.10
CA LEU A 49 53.86 -5.62 -17.47
C LEU A 49 52.94 -4.71 -18.36
N HIS A 50 52.70 -3.40 -18.27
CA HIS A 50 53.19 -2.14 -17.64
C HIS A 50 51.94 -1.18 -17.61
N ARG A 51 51.84 0.11 -17.22
CA ARG A 51 52.54 1.25 -16.55
C ARG A 51 51.42 2.29 -16.28
N ARG A 52 51.43 3.25 -15.34
CA ARG A 52 52.17 3.53 -14.08
C ARG A 52 51.38 4.66 -13.38
N ILE A 53 51.24 4.65 -12.05
CA ILE A 53 50.75 5.80 -11.25
C ILE A 53 51.85 6.20 -10.25
N PRO A 54 52.08 7.50 -9.96
CA PRO A 54 53.00 7.92 -8.91
C PRO A 54 52.34 7.96 -7.52
N ASP A 55 52.79 7.03 -6.67
CA ASP A 55 52.86 7.12 -5.20
C ASP A 55 53.46 8.46 -4.68
N SER A 56 53.32 8.90 -3.42
CA SER A 56 52.60 8.40 -2.22
C SER A 56 52.71 9.45 -1.08
N ARG A 57 52.00 9.28 0.06
CA ARG A 57 52.58 8.97 1.40
C ARG A 57 51.74 9.36 2.62
N PHE A 58 51.94 8.55 3.67
CA PHE A 58 51.72 8.76 5.12
C PHE A 58 50.31 8.65 5.72
N ILE A 59 50.33 8.32 7.02
CA ILE A 59 49.27 7.76 7.86
C ILE A 59 49.06 8.72 9.04
N VAL A 60 47.81 8.93 9.46
CA VAL A 60 47.35 9.06 10.87
C VAL A 60 45.82 9.20 10.88
N ALA A 61 45.16 8.66 11.92
CA ALA A 61 43.70 8.67 12.04
C ALA A 61 43.16 10.04 12.54
N PRO A 62 42.02 10.53 12.02
CA PRO A 62 41.39 11.76 12.50
C PRO A 62 40.55 11.53 13.77
N ARG A 63 40.89 12.25 14.85
CA ARG A 63 39.92 12.58 15.91
C ARG A 63 39.02 13.73 15.45
N ALA A 64 37.89 13.91 16.12
CA ALA A 64 36.90 14.93 15.78
C ALA A 64 37.45 16.38 15.82
N PRO A 65 37.02 17.27 14.91
CA PRO A 65 37.44 18.67 14.90
C PRO A 65 36.66 19.49 15.94
N HIS A 66 37.39 20.20 16.81
CA HIS A 66 36.85 21.39 17.48
C HIS A 66 36.74 22.54 16.46
N ILE A 67 35.66 23.32 16.52
CA ILE A 67 35.51 24.55 15.73
C ILE A 67 35.97 25.73 16.58
N THR A 68 37.03 26.41 16.13
CA THR A 68 37.48 27.69 16.70
C THR A 68 36.92 28.84 15.85
N ILE A 69 36.23 29.78 16.49
CA ILE A 69 35.69 30.98 15.82
C ILE A 69 36.72 32.11 15.90
N GLN A 70 37.09 32.69 14.75
CA GLN A 70 37.81 33.98 14.70
C GLN A 70 36.84 35.10 14.29
N PHE A 71 36.87 36.20 15.04
CA PHE A 71 36.19 37.44 14.69
C PHE A 71 37.08 38.33 13.81
N LEU A 72 36.48 38.99 12.82
CA LEU A 72 37.01 40.20 12.21
C LEU A 72 35.92 41.27 12.17
N GLN A 73 36.29 42.51 12.54
CA GLN A 73 35.38 43.66 12.65
C GLN A 73 35.56 44.61 11.46
N GLY A 74 34.48 45.28 11.01
CA GLY A 74 34.58 46.24 9.90
C GLY A 74 33.33 47.02 9.52
N LYS A 75 32.91 47.98 10.38
CA LYS A 75 32.16 49.23 10.07
C LYS A 75 31.28 49.21 8.78
N GLY A 76 29.95 49.07 8.85
CA GLY A 76 28.99 50.16 9.14
C GLY A 76 28.22 50.55 7.85
N SER A 77 27.00 51.11 7.85
CA SER A 77 26.17 51.68 8.92
C SER A 77 24.70 51.83 8.46
N LEU A 78 23.72 51.35 9.26
CA LEU A 78 22.27 51.73 9.31
C LEU A 78 21.42 51.48 8.02
N ASP A 79 20.11 51.18 8.06
CA ASP A 79 19.15 51.09 9.19
C ASP A 79 17.96 50.12 8.89
N LEU A 80 17.37 49.54 9.96
CA LEU A 80 15.96 49.10 10.19
C LEU A 80 15.13 48.35 9.09
N PHE A 81 14.24 47.37 9.37
CA PHE A 81 13.55 46.94 10.61
C PHE A 81 13.42 45.41 10.77
N SER A 82 13.60 44.95 12.03
CA SER A 82 13.02 43.83 12.80
C SER A 82 12.25 42.66 12.11
N LEU A 83 12.62 41.44 12.54
CA LEU A 83 11.66 40.37 12.84
C LEU A 83 12.27 39.45 13.94
N ASP A 84 11.87 39.66 15.20
CA ASP A 84 12.54 39.07 16.37
C ASP A 84 12.10 37.64 16.73
N LEU A 85 13.07 36.82 17.12
CA LEU A 85 12.90 35.47 17.69
C LEU A 85 13.80 35.31 18.92
N PRO A 86 13.25 34.91 20.08
CA PRO A 86 14.07 34.28 21.11
C PRO A 86 13.46 33.00 21.70
N LEU A 87 14.18 31.89 21.52
CA LEU A 87 14.44 30.88 22.55
C LEU A 87 15.94 31.03 22.92
N PRO A 88 16.39 30.77 24.16
CA PRO A 88 16.07 29.53 24.89
C PRO A 88 15.86 29.68 26.42
N GLY A 89 15.56 28.56 27.09
CA GLY A 89 15.57 28.46 28.55
C GLY A 89 15.44 27.02 29.05
N LEU A 90 16.55 26.42 29.46
CA LEU A 90 16.53 25.24 30.34
C LEU A 90 16.12 25.69 31.74
N LEU A 91 15.30 24.90 32.44
CA LEU A 91 15.18 25.01 33.90
C LEU A 91 15.12 23.63 34.56
N LEU A 92 15.77 23.55 35.71
CA LEU A 92 15.84 22.36 36.56
C LEU A 92 14.56 22.25 37.40
N ILE A 93 14.26 21.04 37.88
CA ILE A 93 13.18 20.84 38.86
C ILE A 93 13.69 21.27 40.23
N ASP A 94 12.94 22.14 40.91
CA ASP A 94 13.07 22.34 42.35
C ASP A 94 11.70 22.64 43.00
N LEU A 95 11.55 22.32 44.29
CA LEU A 95 10.25 22.06 44.91
C LEU A 95 9.94 23.00 46.09
N VAL A 96 9.12 24.04 45.87
CA VAL A 96 8.57 24.88 46.95
C VAL A 96 7.07 25.13 46.73
N ALA A 97 6.26 24.89 47.76
CA ALA A 97 4.83 25.14 47.76
C ALA A 97 4.45 26.43 48.50
N SER A 98 3.45 27.16 48.01
CA SER A 98 2.66 28.05 48.86
C SER A 98 1.26 28.30 48.29
N THR A 99 0.24 28.12 49.13
CA THR A 99 -1.16 28.43 48.83
C THR A 99 -1.48 29.89 49.17
N ARG A 100 -2.38 30.53 48.39
CA ARG A 100 -3.20 31.62 48.91
C ARG A 100 -4.56 31.70 48.22
N PHE A 101 -5.55 32.20 48.97
CA PHE A 101 -6.98 32.15 48.65
C PHE A 101 -7.60 33.50 49.01
N GLN A 102 -8.35 34.12 48.09
CA GLN A 102 -9.26 35.27 48.29
C GLN A 102 -10.07 35.40 46.97
N ALA A 103 -11.40 35.33 46.86
CA ALA A 103 -12.56 35.63 47.73
C ALA A 103 -13.07 37.08 47.63
N LEU A 104 -14.28 37.23 47.06
CA LEU A 104 -15.32 38.30 47.12
C LEU A 104 -16.22 38.08 45.87
N GLU A 105 -17.48 37.64 45.99
CA GLU A 105 -18.72 38.45 46.11
C GLU A 105 -19.05 39.31 44.86
N HIS A 106 -20.26 39.34 44.29
CA HIS A 106 -21.57 39.49 44.95
C HIS A 106 -22.80 39.26 44.00
N LYS A 107 -23.97 38.89 44.57
CA LYS A 107 -25.39 39.19 44.16
C LYS A 107 -25.99 38.76 42.78
N HIS A 108 -26.92 37.78 42.84
CA HIS A 108 -28.39 37.82 42.58
C HIS A 108 -29.02 38.69 41.45
N PRO A 109 -30.23 38.35 40.90
CA PRO A 109 -31.36 37.54 41.45
C PRO A 109 -31.42 36.08 40.89
N SER A 110 -32.51 35.28 40.79
CA SER A 110 -33.99 35.44 40.97
C SER A 110 -34.73 34.11 41.32
N PHE A 111 -36.08 34.15 41.30
CA PHE A 111 -37.10 33.07 41.49
C PHE A 111 -38.27 33.35 40.49
N PRO A 112 -39.31 32.50 40.21
CA PRO A 112 -39.97 31.55 41.16
C PRO A 112 -40.61 30.21 40.65
N VAL A 113 -40.74 29.26 41.60
CA VAL A 113 -41.91 28.41 41.97
C VAL A 113 -42.77 27.65 40.91
N ASN A 114 -42.81 26.30 41.05
CA ASN A 114 -43.99 25.44 41.32
C ASN A 114 -43.49 23.97 41.51
N VAL A 115 -43.76 23.19 42.58
CA VAL A 115 -44.98 22.74 43.30
C VAL A 115 -45.53 21.39 42.77
N GLY A 116 -45.60 20.39 43.67
CA GLY A 116 -46.19 19.04 43.51
C GLY A 116 -45.35 17.99 44.26
N THR A 117 -45.70 17.42 45.44
CA THR A 117 -46.86 16.60 45.88
C THR A 117 -46.92 15.22 45.20
N VAL A 118 -47.10 14.05 45.88
CA VAL A 118 -47.28 13.72 47.31
C VAL A 118 -47.12 12.18 47.50
N CYS A 119 -47.15 11.65 48.74
CA CYS A 119 -47.20 10.21 49.13
C CYS A 119 -45.92 9.36 48.87
N ASP A 120 -45.64 8.28 49.62
CA ASP A 120 -45.97 7.99 51.02
C ASP A 120 -45.07 6.86 51.57
N SER A 121 -44.75 6.91 52.86
CA SER A 121 -44.68 5.77 53.80
C SER A 121 -43.92 6.19 55.07
N ALA A 122 -44.59 6.11 56.22
CA ALA A 122 -43.99 6.43 57.52
C ALA A 122 -43.92 5.21 58.43
N SER A 123 -42.80 5.06 59.13
CA SER A 123 -42.69 4.39 60.43
C SER A 123 -41.31 4.77 61.03
N ASP A 124 -41.19 5.57 62.08
CA ASP A 124 -41.56 5.30 63.50
C ASP A 124 -40.47 4.50 64.27
N VAL A 125 -40.09 4.86 65.51
CA VAL A 125 -40.42 6.07 66.30
C VAL A 125 -39.44 6.27 67.49
N THR A 126 -39.28 7.53 67.96
CA THR A 126 -38.69 7.97 69.27
C THR A 126 -37.19 7.67 69.57
N ASN A 127 -36.39 8.66 70.02
CA ASN A 127 -36.13 9.15 71.41
C ASN A 127 -35.47 8.10 72.34
N LEU A 128 -34.67 8.42 73.38
CA LEU A 128 -34.38 9.64 74.16
C LEU A 128 -32.85 9.77 74.43
N SER A 129 -32.27 10.79 75.09
CA SER A 129 -32.49 12.26 75.15
C SER A 129 -31.50 12.86 76.17
N LYS A 130 -31.19 14.17 76.09
CA LYS A 130 -30.64 15.03 77.19
C LYS A 130 -29.20 14.69 77.64
N THR A 131 -28.39 15.57 78.24
CA THR A 131 -28.55 16.99 78.69
C THR A 131 -27.18 17.70 78.50
N SER A 132 -27.07 18.97 78.04
CA SER A 132 -27.21 20.25 78.79
C SER A 132 -26.18 20.40 79.93
N LYS A 133 -25.43 21.51 80.14
CA LYS A 133 -25.53 22.96 79.77
C LYS A 133 -24.10 23.57 79.69
N SER A 134 -23.78 24.67 78.98
CA SER A 134 -24.20 26.10 79.13
C SER A 134 -23.68 26.72 80.46
N PHE A 135 -23.00 27.88 80.55
CA PHE A 135 -23.05 29.16 79.80
C PHE A 135 -21.72 29.98 79.90
N ASP A 136 -21.64 31.12 79.22
CA ASP A 136 -20.78 32.36 79.30
C ASP A 136 -19.64 32.47 80.36
N ILE A 137 -18.50 33.18 80.13
CA ILE A 137 -18.34 34.65 80.01
C ILE A 137 -16.98 35.03 79.36
N PHE A 138 -16.90 36.17 78.64
CA PHE A 138 -15.66 36.80 78.12
C PHE A 138 -15.03 37.78 79.15
N PRO A 139 -13.68 37.96 79.19
CA PRO A 139 -13.13 39.18 78.59
C PRO A 139 -11.75 39.09 77.89
N LYS A 140 -11.50 40.12 77.08
CA LYS A 140 -10.46 40.39 76.06
C LYS A 140 -8.97 40.45 76.52
N TYR A 141 -8.10 40.42 75.49
CA TYR A 141 -6.68 40.86 75.41
C TYR A 141 -5.60 39.91 75.99
N PRO A 142 -4.34 39.96 75.48
CA PRO A 142 -4.02 39.48 74.12
C PRO A 142 -2.80 38.54 74.08
N PHE A 143 -2.92 37.36 73.46
CA PHE A 143 -1.80 36.43 73.30
C PHE A 143 -0.98 36.66 72.02
N SER A 144 0.33 36.44 72.11
CA SER A 144 1.28 36.54 71.00
C SER A 144 1.20 35.35 70.03
N SER A 145 1.55 35.59 68.77
CA SER A 145 1.22 34.71 67.63
C SER A 145 2.00 33.38 67.53
N SER A 146 2.72 32.94 68.57
CA SER A 146 3.65 31.80 68.50
C SER A 146 3.00 30.42 68.71
N GLN A 147 1.86 30.33 69.40
CA GLN A 147 1.28 29.02 69.79
C GLN A 147 0.22 28.46 68.82
N ILE A 148 -0.39 29.29 67.97
CA ILE A 148 -1.46 28.84 67.04
C ILE A 148 -0.90 27.96 65.91
N ALA A 149 0.30 28.28 65.41
CA ALA A 149 0.98 27.48 64.38
C ALA A 149 1.21 26.03 64.84
N SER A 150 1.62 25.82 66.10
CA SER A 150 1.85 24.49 66.68
C SER A 150 0.61 23.60 66.62
N ARG A 151 -0.58 24.14 66.95
CA ARG A 151 -1.82 23.34 66.95
C ARG A 151 -2.40 23.10 65.56
N LEU A 152 -2.27 24.05 64.63
CA LEU A 152 -2.66 23.81 63.23
C LEU A 152 -1.73 22.79 62.55
N VAL A 153 -0.42 22.88 62.79
CA VAL A 153 0.55 21.89 62.30
C VAL A 153 0.31 20.53 62.96
N SER A 154 0.09 20.45 64.28
CA SER A 154 -0.24 19.19 64.97
C SER A 154 -1.56 18.57 64.47
N GLY A 155 -2.60 19.39 64.23
CA GLY A 155 -3.87 18.92 63.66
C GLY A 155 -3.74 18.42 62.22
N ALA A 156 -3.01 19.16 61.37
CA ALA A 156 -2.72 18.73 60.00
C ALA A 156 -1.83 17.47 59.96
N ILE A 157 -0.84 17.38 60.85
CA ILE A 157 0.01 16.18 61.02
C ILE A 157 -0.85 15.01 61.50
N HIS A 158 -1.72 15.16 62.50
CA HIS A 158 -2.62 14.07 62.91
C HIS A 158 -3.62 13.69 61.81
N PHE A 159 -4.05 14.61 60.95
CA PHE A 159 -4.89 14.27 59.80
C PHE A 159 -4.10 13.56 58.69
N LEU A 160 -2.85 13.97 58.41
CA LEU A 160 -1.97 13.25 57.49
C LEU A 160 -1.54 11.89 58.03
N PHE A 161 -1.29 11.74 59.33
CA PHE A 161 -1.02 10.45 59.95
C PHE A 161 -2.27 9.59 59.96
N LEU A 162 -3.46 10.11 60.30
CA LEU A 162 -4.70 9.33 60.23
C LEU A 162 -5.02 8.89 58.78
N VAL A 163 -4.77 9.74 57.78
CA VAL A 163 -4.89 9.36 56.37
C VAL A 163 -3.82 8.34 55.97
N ASN A 164 -2.55 8.53 56.35
CA ASN A 164 -1.49 7.57 56.06
C ASN A 164 -1.69 6.22 56.77
N ASP A 165 -2.18 6.22 58.01
CA ASP A 165 -2.49 5.02 58.78
C ASP A 165 -3.73 4.31 58.20
N ILE A 166 -4.76 5.04 57.76
CA ILE A 166 -5.89 4.44 57.01
C ILE A 166 -5.44 3.85 55.67
N MET A 167 -4.56 4.56 54.95
CA MET A 167 -4.00 4.10 53.66
C MET A 167 -3.02 2.92 53.84
N ALA A 168 -2.29 2.85 54.96
CA ALA A 168 -1.45 1.71 55.34
C ALA A 168 -2.26 0.54 55.93
N ALA A 169 -3.45 0.79 56.49
CA ALA A 169 -4.32 -0.20 57.10
C ALA A 169 -5.29 -0.90 56.13
N ILE A 170 -5.02 -0.88 54.82
CA ILE A 170 -5.56 -1.89 53.90
C ILE A 170 -4.82 -3.21 54.14
N SER A 171 -5.11 -3.81 55.30
CA SER A 171 -4.76 -5.20 55.64
C SER A 171 -5.18 -6.15 54.53
N LYS A 172 -4.56 -7.34 54.45
CA LYS A 172 -4.95 -8.42 53.52
C LYS A 172 -6.42 -8.84 53.68
N SER A 173 -7.08 -8.51 54.80
CA SER A 173 -8.53 -8.65 54.99
C SER A 173 -9.38 -7.53 54.34
N ASN A 174 -8.84 -6.32 54.23
CA ASN A 174 -9.52 -5.13 53.69
C ASN A 174 -9.41 -5.01 52.15
N ILE A 175 -8.43 -5.66 51.50
CA ILE A 175 -8.23 -5.55 50.04
C ILE A 175 -9.49 -5.92 49.22
N ARG A 176 -10.34 -6.82 49.75
CA ARG A 176 -11.64 -7.17 49.15
C ARG A 176 -12.68 -6.03 49.13
N ARG A 177 -12.40 -4.91 49.80
CA ARG A 177 -13.26 -3.73 49.90
C ARG A 177 -12.67 -2.50 49.18
N ALA A 178 -11.41 -2.56 48.74
CA ALA A 178 -10.78 -1.43 48.07
C ALA A 178 -11.45 -1.18 46.70
N THR A 179 -11.66 0.09 46.39
CA THR A 179 -12.42 0.57 45.25
C THR A 179 -11.50 0.92 44.07
N ARG A 180 -12.10 1.15 42.89
CA ARG A 180 -11.43 1.79 41.75
C ARG A 180 -10.71 3.09 42.13
N GLN A 181 -11.28 3.89 43.06
CA GLN A 181 -10.68 5.16 43.46
C GLN A 181 -9.45 4.97 44.35
N ASP A 182 -9.46 3.97 45.22
CA ASP A 182 -8.31 3.63 46.06
C ASP A 182 -7.15 3.11 45.21
N LEU A 183 -7.45 2.30 44.18
CA LEU A 183 -6.49 1.87 43.16
C LEU A 183 -5.91 3.04 42.36
N LEU A 184 -6.73 4.02 41.97
CA LEU A 184 -6.25 5.23 41.27
C LEU A 184 -5.35 6.09 42.16
N SER A 185 -5.69 6.25 43.44
CA SER A 185 -4.91 7.04 44.40
C SER A 185 -3.67 6.31 44.92
N ASN A 186 -3.66 4.98 44.92
CA ASN A 186 -2.54 4.13 45.31
C ASN A 186 -2.45 2.87 44.41
N PRO A 187 -1.79 2.97 43.24
CA PRO A 187 -1.66 1.84 42.31
C PRO A 187 -0.92 0.62 42.87
N ASP A 188 -0.05 0.80 43.88
CA ASP A 188 0.74 -0.30 44.46
C ASP A 188 -0.11 -1.37 45.16
N LEU A 189 -1.37 -1.05 45.47
CA LEU A 189 -2.39 -2.03 45.92
C LEU A 189 -2.57 -3.21 44.96
N LEU A 190 -2.25 -3.06 43.66
CA LEU A 190 -2.18 -4.18 42.71
C LEU A 190 -1.23 -5.29 43.20
N THR A 191 -0.15 -4.95 43.92
CA THR A 191 0.88 -5.90 44.36
C THR A 191 0.54 -6.69 45.64
N HIS A 192 -0.68 -6.58 46.16
CA HIS A 192 -1.15 -7.30 47.37
C HIS A 192 -0.93 -8.83 47.37
N ARG A 193 -0.78 -9.45 46.19
CA ARG A 193 -0.56 -10.88 45.92
C ARG A 193 0.88 -11.23 45.47
N LYS A 194 1.80 -10.27 45.48
CA LYS A 194 3.21 -10.45 45.10
C LYS A 194 3.86 -11.59 45.89
N ASP A 195 4.64 -12.42 45.18
CA ASP A 195 5.36 -13.57 45.72
C ASP A 195 6.67 -13.80 44.91
N LEU A 196 7.44 -14.84 45.23
CA LEU A 196 8.66 -15.25 44.54
C LEU A 196 8.44 -15.41 43.02
N ALA A 197 9.37 -14.91 42.21
CA ALA A 197 9.23 -14.97 40.74
C ALA A 197 9.14 -16.40 40.18
N SER A 198 9.70 -17.39 40.88
CA SER A 198 9.65 -18.82 40.53
C SER A 198 8.28 -19.48 40.73
N THR A 199 7.36 -18.88 41.47
CA THR A 199 5.98 -19.38 41.67
C THR A 199 4.97 -18.76 40.70
N ARG A 200 5.41 -17.89 39.78
CA ARG A 200 4.53 -17.16 38.85
C ARG A 200 3.99 -18.10 37.76
N THR A 201 2.67 -18.12 37.59
CA THR A 201 2.00 -18.84 36.49
C THR A 201 1.85 -17.95 35.24
N PRO A 202 1.50 -18.50 34.06
CA PRO A 202 1.18 -17.70 32.86
C PRO A 202 0.02 -16.70 33.03
N PHE A 203 -0.77 -16.81 34.11
CA PHE A 203 -1.96 -15.98 34.37
C PHE A 203 -1.71 -14.82 35.34
N ASP A 204 -0.52 -14.78 35.94
CA ASP A 204 -0.07 -13.78 36.91
C ASP A 204 0.79 -12.71 36.23
N GLY A 205 0.67 -11.44 36.64
CA GLY A 205 1.50 -10.36 36.13
C GLY A 205 2.88 -10.33 36.77
N MET A 206 3.94 -10.43 35.96
CA MET A 206 5.25 -9.85 36.29
C MET A 206 5.15 -8.33 36.50
N VAL A 207 4.35 -7.66 35.65
CA VAL A 207 4.03 -6.24 35.77
C VAL A 207 2.54 -5.99 35.57
N GLY A 208 2.01 -4.90 36.12
CA GLY A 208 0.65 -4.43 35.88
C GLY A 208 0.52 -2.92 35.87
N SER A 209 -0.56 -2.43 35.25
CA SER A 209 -0.90 -1.01 35.16
C SER A 209 -2.42 -0.81 35.12
N LEU A 210 -2.88 0.26 35.75
CA LEU A 210 -4.25 0.76 35.58
C LEU A 210 -4.38 1.52 34.25
N VAL A 211 -5.48 1.32 33.54
CA VAL A 211 -5.85 2.06 32.32
C VAL A 211 -7.34 2.40 32.32
N ASN A 212 -7.75 3.30 31.41
CA ASN A 212 -9.14 3.75 31.27
C ASN A 212 -9.73 4.21 32.63
N ASP A 213 -9.08 5.20 33.24
CA ASP A 213 -9.39 5.72 34.59
C ASP A 213 -9.59 4.62 35.63
N GLY A 214 -8.69 3.64 35.65
CA GLY A 214 -8.69 2.54 36.61
C GLY A 214 -9.80 1.51 36.42
N HIS A 215 -10.68 1.64 35.42
CA HIS A 215 -11.71 0.64 35.13
C HIS A 215 -11.11 -0.68 34.60
N GLN A 216 -9.89 -0.66 34.07
CA GLN A 216 -9.22 -1.83 33.53
C GLN A 216 -7.79 -1.96 34.05
N ILE A 217 -7.34 -3.20 34.16
CA ILE A 217 -5.96 -3.57 34.48
C ILE A 217 -5.35 -4.24 33.25
N VAL A 218 -4.19 -3.73 32.82
CA VAL A 218 -3.34 -4.39 31.83
C VAL A 218 -2.20 -5.06 32.59
N LEU A 219 -1.94 -6.35 32.33
CA LEU A 219 -0.84 -7.08 32.95
C LEU A 219 0.04 -7.83 31.94
N SER A 220 1.33 -7.86 32.28
CA SER A 220 2.44 -8.60 31.71
C SER A 220 2.84 -9.92 32.39
N PRO A 221 2.53 -11.17 31.96
CA PRO A 221 3.14 -12.34 32.59
C PRO A 221 4.63 -12.51 32.23
N ASN A 222 5.05 -12.09 31.02
CA ASN A 222 6.41 -12.36 30.51
C ASN A 222 7.21 -11.13 30.04
N VAL A 223 6.58 -10.00 29.72
CA VAL A 223 7.27 -8.75 29.34
C VAL A 223 7.12 -7.64 30.39
N GLY A 224 8.24 -7.01 30.76
CA GLY A 224 8.39 -6.04 31.87
C GLY A 224 7.86 -4.63 31.64
N HIS A 225 6.88 -4.46 30.75
CA HIS A 225 6.15 -3.20 30.55
C HIS A 225 4.75 -3.49 30.02
N THR A 226 3.83 -2.53 30.17
CA THR A 226 2.48 -2.57 29.59
C THR A 226 2.35 -1.53 28.47
N PHE A 227 1.41 -1.76 27.56
CA PHE A 227 0.98 -0.78 26.56
C PHE A 227 -0.47 -0.38 26.83
N PHE A 228 -0.83 0.87 26.52
CA PHE A 228 -2.23 1.30 26.56
C PHE A 228 -3.01 0.62 25.41
N PRO A 229 -4.10 -0.12 25.67
CA PRO A 229 -4.77 -0.90 24.64
C PRO A 229 -5.44 0.00 23.60
N PRO A 230 -5.48 -0.41 22.32
CA PRO A 230 -6.35 0.23 21.35
C PRO A 230 -7.80 -0.01 21.77
N LEU A 231 -8.59 1.06 21.91
CA LEU A 231 -9.98 1.03 22.37
C LEU A 231 -10.91 1.73 21.37
N GLY A 232 -12.17 1.28 21.34
CA GLY A 232 -13.28 1.94 20.66
C GLY A 232 -13.37 1.74 19.13
N THR A 233 -14.26 2.53 18.53
CA THR A 233 -14.43 2.68 17.07
C THR A 233 -13.50 3.77 16.56
N ARG A 234 -12.73 3.51 15.51
CA ARG A 234 -11.67 4.42 15.04
C ARG A 234 -11.63 4.50 13.51
N GLU A 235 -11.26 5.67 13.00
CA GLU A 235 -10.89 5.87 11.59
C GLU A 235 -9.43 5.45 11.37
N MET A 236 -9.19 4.64 10.33
CA MET A 236 -7.86 4.18 9.97
C MET A 236 -7.43 4.86 8.66
N ARG A 237 -6.34 5.62 8.76
CA ARG A 237 -5.72 6.43 7.70
C ARG A 237 -4.20 6.41 7.86
N LEU A 238 -3.46 6.79 6.84
CA LEU A 238 -2.00 6.88 6.94
C LEU A 238 -1.57 8.12 7.72
N ARG A 239 -0.66 7.90 8.66
CA ARG A 239 -0.01 8.88 9.51
C ARG A 239 1.23 9.45 8.81
N LYS A 240 1.92 10.38 9.47
CA LYS A 240 3.12 11.09 8.96
C LYS A 240 4.30 10.17 8.61
N ASP A 241 4.35 8.98 9.21
CA ASP A 241 5.33 7.91 8.93
C ASP A 241 4.82 6.87 7.92
N PHE A 242 3.67 7.12 7.28
CA PHE A 242 2.98 6.23 6.34
C PHE A 242 2.50 4.89 6.96
N ARG A 243 2.46 4.79 8.30
CA ARG A 243 1.84 3.70 9.07
C ARG A 243 0.41 4.07 9.49
N TYR A 244 -0.35 3.14 10.05
CA TYR A 244 -1.77 3.38 10.36
C TYR A 244 -2.01 3.98 11.76
N GLY A 245 -0.99 4.04 12.63
CA GLY A 245 -1.08 4.57 14.00
C GLY A 245 -1.04 3.45 15.05
N ILE A 246 -1.89 3.55 16.08
CA ILE A 246 -2.02 2.48 17.10
C ILE A 246 -2.71 1.24 16.56
N GLU A 247 -3.40 1.40 15.43
CA GLU A 247 -4.20 0.40 14.74
C GLU A 247 -3.32 -0.52 13.87
N ASP A 248 -2.05 -0.16 13.67
CA ASP A 248 -1.07 -0.87 12.84
C ASP A 248 -0.35 -1.98 13.64
N PRO A 249 -0.46 -3.27 13.24
CA PRO A 249 0.27 -4.36 13.88
C PRO A 249 1.80 -4.25 13.72
N LEU A 250 2.32 -3.32 12.90
CA LEU A 250 3.76 -3.05 12.80
C LEU A 250 4.29 -2.04 13.85
N CYS A 251 3.41 -1.43 14.64
CA CYS A 251 3.78 -0.43 15.67
C CYS A 251 3.65 -1.00 17.09
N GLY A 252 2.52 -1.63 17.40
CA GLY A 252 2.26 -2.13 18.76
C GLY A 252 1.17 -3.20 18.83
N PRO A 253 1.03 -3.82 20.01
CA PRO A 253 0.22 -5.02 20.18
C PRO A 253 -1.25 -4.75 19.84
N GLN A 254 -1.84 -5.71 19.15
CA GLN A 254 -3.26 -5.70 18.78
C GLN A 254 -4.04 -6.74 19.59
N PRO A 255 -5.38 -6.64 19.68
CA PRO A 255 -6.21 -7.76 20.12
C PRO A 255 -5.92 -9.00 19.28
N TYR A 256 -5.68 -10.14 19.92
CA TYR A 256 -5.44 -11.41 19.26
C TYR A 256 -6.69 -11.89 18.51
N ILE A 257 -6.51 -12.33 17.26
CA ILE A 257 -7.53 -12.97 16.44
C ILE A 257 -6.86 -14.18 15.80
N ALA A 258 -7.45 -15.38 15.95
CA ALA A 258 -6.85 -16.63 15.46
C ALA A 258 -6.61 -16.63 13.93
N GLU A 259 -7.49 -15.98 13.17
CA GLU A 259 -7.39 -15.73 11.71
C GLU A 259 -6.11 -14.94 11.32
N PHE A 260 -5.57 -14.15 12.26
CA PHE A 260 -4.41 -13.27 12.07
C PHE A 260 -3.35 -13.49 13.17
N CYS A 261 -3.19 -14.73 13.62
CA CYS A 261 -2.32 -15.10 14.75
C CYS A 261 -0.83 -14.74 14.54
N HIS A 262 -0.37 -14.69 13.28
CA HIS A 262 0.98 -14.31 12.88
C HIS A 262 1.35 -12.84 13.20
N LEU A 263 0.37 -11.96 13.37
CA LEU A 263 0.63 -10.53 13.65
C LEU A 263 1.37 -10.33 14.97
N ALA A 264 1.19 -11.24 15.94
CA ALA A 264 1.94 -11.21 17.20
C ALA A 264 3.43 -11.52 17.01
N ALA A 265 3.79 -12.29 15.98
CA ALA A 265 5.15 -12.72 15.67
C ALA A 265 5.92 -11.73 14.77
N ILE A 266 5.30 -10.63 14.34
CA ILE A 266 5.98 -9.56 13.61
C ILE A 266 7.16 -9.03 14.45
N PRO A 267 8.39 -8.95 13.91
CA PRO A 267 9.54 -8.46 14.67
C PRO A 267 9.40 -6.97 14.99
N ARG A 268 10.01 -6.52 16.10
CA ARG A 268 10.17 -5.09 16.41
C ARG A 268 11.45 -4.53 15.80
N LYS A 269 11.48 -3.22 15.55
CA LYS A 269 12.69 -2.51 15.10
C LYS A 269 13.86 -2.85 16.03
N PRO A 270 15.03 -3.25 15.51
CA PRO A 270 16.24 -3.43 16.31
C PRO A 270 16.52 -2.26 17.26
N ALA A 271 17.05 -2.59 18.44
CA ALA A 271 17.50 -1.60 19.42
C ALA A 271 18.78 -0.89 18.97
N ASP A 272 19.65 -1.61 18.24
CA ASP A 272 20.77 -1.04 17.52
C ASP A 272 20.27 -0.22 16.31
N ALA A 273 20.80 0.99 16.16
CA ALA A 273 20.47 1.87 15.04
C ALA A 273 21.19 1.44 13.74
N ASP A 274 22.36 0.82 13.86
CA ASP A 274 23.23 0.42 12.76
C ASP A 274 22.95 -1.00 12.25
N ASP A 275 22.04 -1.74 12.90
CA ASP A 275 21.52 -3.02 12.41
C ASP A 275 20.99 -2.86 10.96
N PRO A 276 21.51 -3.60 9.97
CA PRO A 276 21.06 -3.49 8.58
C PRO A 276 19.55 -3.67 8.39
N LEU A 277 18.85 -4.37 9.28
CA LEU A 277 17.40 -4.57 9.25
C LEU A 277 16.61 -3.30 9.64
N SER A 278 17.24 -2.31 10.30
CA SER A 278 16.61 -1.02 10.64
C SER A 278 16.09 -0.25 9.42
N ILE A 279 16.55 -0.57 8.20
CA ILE A 279 15.97 -0.08 6.93
C ILE A 279 14.46 -0.39 6.81
N MET A 280 13.95 -1.42 7.48
CA MET A 280 12.53 -1.80 7.49
C MET A 280 11.64 -0.90 8.38
N TRP A 281 12.24 0.08 9.06
CA TRP A 281 11.53 1.14 9.79
C TRP A 281 12.00 2.56 9.41
N ARG A 282 12.90 2.70 8.42
CA ARG A 282 13.34 4.02 7.92
C ARG A 282 12.34 4.53 6.89
N VAL A 283 11.79 5.73 7.10
CA VAL A 283 11.04 6.44 6.04
C VAL A 283 12.05 7.18 5.15
N PRO A 284 11.93 7.13 3.81
CA PRO A 284 12.83 7.88 2.92
C PRO A 284 12.82 9.39 3.21
N SER A 285 14.00 9.98 3.26
CA SER A 285 14.20 11.43 3.32
C SER A 285 14.40 12.01 1.92
N LYS A 286 14.46 13.35 1.79
CA LYS A 286 14.79 14.00 0.51
C LYS A 286 16.20 13.67 -0.01
N ALA A 287 17.11 13.20 0.85
CA ALA A 287 18.44 12.73 0.45
C ALA A 287 18.44 11.27 -0.04
N ASP A 288 17.30 10.57 0.08
CA ASP A 288 17.09 9.21 -0.41
C ASP A 288 16.25 9.17 -1.70
N PHE A 289 16.10 10.30 -2.40
CA PHE A 289 15.22 10.45 -3.57
C PHE A 289 15.91 11.24 -4.68
N ASP A 290 16.25 10.53 -5.76
CA ASP A 290 16.92 11.08 -6.93
C ASP A 290 15.86 11.69 -7.86
N VAL A 291 15.69 13.02 -7.79
CA VAL A 291 14.80 13.77 -8.69
C VAL A 291 15.32 13.65 -10.11
N GLU A 292 14.47 13.22 -11.04
CA GLU A 292 14.86 12.98 -12.44
C GLU A 292 15.24 14.30 -13.14
N PRO A 293 16.52 14.53 -13.48
CA PRO A 293 16.95 15.78 -14.10
C PRO A 293 16.48 15.91 -15.55
N SER A 294 16.18 14.80 -16.25
CA SER A 294 15.80 14.80 -17.67
C SER A 294 14.33 15.19 -17.96
N ASN A 295 13.54 15.44 -16.91
CA ASN A 295 12.09 15.61 -17.00
C ASN A 295 11.66 17.09 -17.17
N ILE A 296 10.55 17.33 -17.87
CA ILE A 296 9.84 18.64 -17.87
C ILE A 296 9.18 19.00 -16.51
N VAL A 297 8.98 18.02 -15.64
CA VAL A 297 8.31 18.15 -14.33
C VAL A 297 9.29 17.88 -13.18
N ARG A 298 9.38 18.84 -12.25
CA ARG A 298 10.11 18.69 -10.98
C ARG A 298 9.27 17.94 -9.95
N GLY A 299 9.95 17.30 -8.99
CA GLY A 299 9.31 16.55 -7.90
C GLY A 299 8.99 15.09 -8.22
N VAL A 300 9.25 14.66 -9.47
CA VAL A 300 9.16 13.28 -9.94
C VAL A 300 10.58 12.71 -10.07
N GLY A 301 10.78 11.46 -9.67
CA GLY A 301 12.10 10.83 -9.58
C GLY A 301 12.06 9.40 -9.04
N PHE A 302 13.21 8.86 -8.65
CA PHE A 302 13.39 7.48 -8.21
C PHE A 302 13.85 7.39 -6.75
N LEU A 303 13.70 6.22 -6.12
CA LEU A 303 14.34 5.95 -4.83
C LEU A 303 15.85 5.82 -5.05
N ALA A 304 16.66 6.54 -4.27
CA ALA A 304 18.10 6.57 -4.46
C ALA A 304 18.72 5.17 -4.28
N TYR A 305 19.68 4.84 -5.16
CA TYR A 305 20.25 3.50 -5.27
C TYR A 305 20.71 2.88 -3.93
N PRO A 306 21.37 3.61 -2.99
CA PRO A 306 21.74 3.03 -1.70
C PRO A 306 20.55 2.53 -0.89
N PHE A 307 19.45 3.28 -0.81
CA PHE A 307 18.23 2.85 -0.11
C PHE A 307 17.59 1.67 -0.84
N ALA A 308 17.45 1.77 -2.16
CA ALA A 308 16.88 0.72 -3.01
C ALA A 308 17.62 -0.61 -2.85
N ASN A 309 18.96 -0.59 -2.84
CA ASN A 309 19.80 -1.77 -2.65
C ASN A 309 19.71 -2.32 -1.21
N SER A 310 19.70 -1.47 -0.18
CA SER A 310 19.49 -1.92 1.20
C SER A 310 18.14 -2.62 1.41
N LEU A 311 17.06 -2.19 0.72
CA LEU A 311 15.80 -2.92 0.70
C LEU A 311 15.92 -4.25 -0.08
N ALA A 312 16.53 -4.23 -1.27
CA ALA A 312 16.70 -5.40 -2.13
C ALA A 312 17.32 -6.58 -1.37
N LEU A 313 18.48 -6.37 -0.75
CA LEU A 313 19.28 -7.39 -0.05
C LEU A 313 18.54 -8.12 1.08
N HIS A 314 17.48 -7.52 1.65
CA HIS A 314 16.62 -8.19 2.62
C HIS A 314 15.43 -8.89 1.96
N VAL A 315 14.82 -8.26 0.95
CA VAL A 315 13.71 -8.88 0.19
C VAL A 315 14.19 -10.15 -0.51
N ASP A 316 15.40 -10.18 -1.08
CA ASP A 316 15.99 -11.38 -1.69
C ASP A 316 16.14 -12.53 -0.68
N LYS A 317 16.60 -12.23 0.55
CA LYS A 317 16.69 -13.21 1.64
C LYS A 317 15.31 -13.73 2.06
N LEU A 318 14.29 -12.87 2.09
CA LEU A 318 12.93 -13.26 2.41
C LEU A 318 12.31 -14.11 1.29
N GLN A 319 12.54 -13.76 0.01
CA GLN A 319 12.12 -14.56 -1.14
C GLN A 319 12.71 -15.97 -1.08
N ALA A 320 13.98 -16.13 -0.69
CA ALA A 320 14.59 -17.44 -0.46
C ALA A 320 13.88 -18.24 0.65
N ARG A 321 13.49 -17.60 1.76
CA ARG A 321 12.68 -18.24 2.82
C ARG A 321 11.27 -18.64 2.33
N VAL A 322 10.64 -17.83 1.48
CA VAL A 322 9.34 -18.15 0.87
C VAL A 322 9.46 -19.30 -0.14
N ALA A 323 10.56 -19.37 -0.91
CA ALA A 323 10.84 -20.50 -1.80
C ALA A 323 11.01 -21.80 -1.00
N GLN A 324 11.78 -21.77 0.10
CA GLN A 324 11.90 -22.90 1.03
C GLN A 324 10.51 -23.35 1.53
N TYR A 325 9.71 -22.43 2.08
CA TYR A 325 8.34 -22.72 2.53
C TYR A 325 7.45 -23.30 1.42
N SER A 326 7.60 -22.82 0.18
CA SER A 326 6.84 -23.31 -0.97
C SER A 326 7.21 -24.76 -1.32
N SER A 327 8.48 -25.14 -1.18
CA SER A 327 8.95 -26.53 -1.38
C SER A 327 8.74 -27.45 -0.16
N ASP A 328 8.49 -26.91 1.04
CA ASP A 328 8.53 -27.67 2.29
C ASP A 328 7.39 -28.71 2.41
N PRO A 329 7.68 -30.01 2.54
CA PRO A 329 6.68 -31.06 2.69
C PRO A 329 5.97 -31.06 4.06
N ALA A 330 6.51 -30.38 5.09
CA ALA A 330 5.82 -30.21 6.38
C ALA A 330 4.56 -29.32 6.26
N PHE A 331 4.44 -28.55 5.18
CA PHE A 331 3.30 -27.70 4.88
C PHE A 331 2.68 -28.11 3.52
N PRO A 332 1.98 -29.26 3.42
CA PRO A 332 1.40 -29.72 2.16
C PRO A 332 0.30 -28.79 1.65
N THR A 333 -0.45 -28.16 2.57
CA THR A 333 -1.40 -27.07 2.25
C THR A 333 -0.71 -25.73 2.51
N LYS A 334 -0.43 -24.96 1.45
CA LYS A 334 0.18 -23.63 1.56
C LYS A 334 -0.87 -22.59 1.96
N ILE A 335 -0.50 -21.61 2.79
CA ILE A 335 -1.42 -20.57 3.28
C ILE A 335 -1.51 -19.46 2.20
N PRO A 336 -2.69 -19.17 1.61
CA PRO A 336 -2.80 -18.25 0.47
C PRO A 336 -2.31 -16.82 0.74
N ILE A 337 -2.35 -16.36 2.00
CA ILE A 337 -1.87 -15.01 2.36
C ILE A 337 -0.38 -14.83 2.08
N ILE A 338 0.44 -15.88 2.27
CA ILE A 338 1.90 -15.83 2.03
C ILE A 338 2.16 -15.61 0.54
N SER A 339 1.48 -16.34 -0.35
CA SER A 339 1.60 -16.17 -1.80
C SER A 339 1.09 -14.80 -2.26
N SER A 340 -0.08 -14.36 -1.77
CA SER A 340 -0.66 -13.05 -2.10
C SER A 340 0.25 -11.89 -1.67
N MET A 341 0.82 -11.96 -0.46
CA MET A 341 1.76 -10.96 0.04
C MET A 341 3.11 -10.99 -0.68
N THR A 342 3.59 -12.17 -1.09
CA THR A 342 4.84 -12.29 -1.85
C THR A 342 4.70 -11.65 -3.23
N ASN A 343 3.58 -11.89 -3.91
CA ASN A 343 3.26 -11.21 -5.18
C ASN A 343 3.18 -9.68 -4.96
N THR A 344 2.46 -9.26 -3.92
CA THR A 344 2.31 -7.83 -3.56
C THR A 344 3.66 -7.16 -3.27
N LEU A 345 4.57 -7.85 -2.56
CA LEU A 345 5.93 -7.39 -2.27
C LEU A 345 6.78 -7.27 -3.54
N ASN A 346 6.67 -8.24 -4.45
CA ASN A 346 7.38 -8.25 -5.74
C ASN A 346 6.91 -7.09 -6.64
N ASP A 347 5.61 -6.86 -6.73
CA ASP A 347 4.97 -5.73 -7.42
C ASP A 347 5.50 -4.38 -6.92
N MET A 348 5.53 -4.19 -5.59
CA MET A 348 5.97 -2.96 -4.96
C MET A 348 7.47 -2.72 -5.15
N ARG A 349 8.30 -3.75 -4.96
CA ARG A 349 9.74 -3.72 -5.27
C ARG A 349 9.98 -3.36 -6.74
N THR A 350 9.20 -3.93 -7.64
CA THR A 350 9.28 -3.70 -9.09
C THR A 350 8.94 -2.25 -9.43
N ARG A 351 7.80 -1.72 -8.95
CA ARG A 351 7.42 -0.31 -9.13
C ARG A 351 8.50 0.64 -8.60
N LEU A 352 9.02 0.37 -7.42
CA LEU A 352 9.99 1.22 -6.70
C LEU A 352 11.32 1.42 -7.45
N TYR A 353 11.74 0.45 -8.27
CA TYR A 353 12.98 0.52 -9.05
C TYR A 353 12.79 0.91 -10.52
N SER A 354 11.58 0.73 -11.06
CA SER A 354 11.32 0.92 -12.51
C SER A 354 10.57 2.19 -12.86
N LEU A 355 9.75 2.75 -11.95
CA LEU A 355 8.83 3.83 -12.29
C LEU A 355 9.18 5.15 -11.59
N PRO A 356 9.22 6.27 -12.34
CA PRO A 356 9.39 7.59 -11.75
C PRO A 356 8.12 7.99 -11.00
N MET A 357 8.26 8.24 -9.70
CA MET A 357 7.19 8.54 -8.75
C MET A 357 7.37 9.93 -8.14
N SER A 358 6.33 10.45 -7.49
CA SER A 358 6.50 11.59 -6.57
C SER A 358 7.28 11.16 -5.34
N PHE A 359 7.94 12.09 -4.63
CA PHE A 359 8.58 11.78 -3.35
C PHE A 359 7.60 11.13 -2.33
N ARG A 360 6.35 11.61 -2.30
CA ARG A 360 5.29 11.09 -1.42
C ARG A 360 4.83 9.68 -1.81
N GLN A 361 4.76 9.38 -3.11
CA GLN A 361 4.49 8.04 -3.62
C GLN A 361 5.65 7.08 -3.34
N THR A 362 6.90 7.54 -3.44
CA THR A 362 8.08 6.75 -3.06
C THR A 362 8.07 6.39 -1.57
N GLN A 363 7.76 7.36 -0.68
CA GLN A 363 7.60 7.09 0.76
C GLN A 363 6.47 6.08 1.04
N LEU A 364 5.32 6.21 0.37
CA LEU A 364 4.21 5.24 0.46
C LEU A 364 4.63 3.85 -0.05
N CYS A 365 5.27 3.76 -1.21
CA CYS A 365 5.68 2.50 -1.80
C CYS A 365 6.69 1.77 -0.89
N VAL A 366 7.65 2.50 -0.30
CA VAL A 366 8.58 1.95 0.70
C VAL A 366 7.84 1.47 1.95
N SER A 367 6.87 2.22 2.50
CA SER A 367 6.12 1.76 3.68
C SER A 367 5.27 0.50 3.41
N LEU A 368 4.82 0.31 2.17
CA LEU A 368 4.10 -0.88 1.74
C LEU A 368 5.04 -2.09 1.50
N VAL A 369 6.24 -1.89 0.94
CA VAL A 369 7.32 -2.91 0.90
C VAL A 369 7.66 -3.37 2.32
N GLN A 370 7.90 -2.41 3.24
CA GLN A 370 8.16 -2.69 4.66
C GLN A 370 7.02 -3.47 5.32
N ARG A 371 5.76 -3.13 5.02
CA ARG A 371 4.61 -3.87 5.56
C ARG A 371 4.56 -5.32 5.09
N CYS A 372 4.65 -5.55 3.78
CA CYS A 372 4.61 -6.90 3.24
C CYS A 372 5.81 -7.73 3.71
N TYR A 373 7.00 -7.13 3.81
CA TYR A 373 8.20 -7.78 4.36
C TYR A 373 8.01 -8.21 5.82
N LEU A 374 7.66 -7.28 6.71
CA LEU A 374 7.62 -7.53 8.15
C LEU A 374 6.50 -8.49 8.55
N GLU A 375 5.35 -8.43 7.88
CA GLU A 375 4.26 -9.37 8.11
C GLU A 375 4.54 -10.76 7.50
N LEU A 376 5.24 -10.87 6.35
CA LEU A 376 5.72 -12.16 5.83
C LEU A 376 6.76 -12.82 6.76
N VAL A 377 7.67 -12.04 7.34
CA VAL A 377 8.59 -12.54 8.39
C VAL A 377 7.77 -13.06 9.58
N GLY A 378 6.77 -12.30 10.05
CA GLY A 378 5.84 -12.74 11.09
C GLY A 378 5.11 -14.05 10.75
N CYS A 379 4.61 -14.21 9.51
CA CYS A 379 4.01 -15.46 9.03
C CYS A 379 4.97 -16.65 9.13
N LEU A 380 6.18 -16.52 8.57
CA LEU A 380 7.15 -17.61 8.53
C LEU A 380 7.69 -17.94 9.92
N ASP A 381 8.01 -16.93 10.74
CA ASP A 381 8.51 -17.14 12.10
C ASP A 381 7.39 -17.74 12.99
N TYR A 382 6.12 -17.38 12.77
CA TYR A 382 4.99 -18.05 13.43
C TYR A 382 4.93 -19.55 13.08
N LEU A 383 5.05 -19.91 11.81
CA LEU A 383 4.98 -21.32 11.37
C LEU A 383 6.19 -22.16 11.81
N TYR A 384 7.40 -21.62 11.70
CA TYR A 384 8.64 -22.37 11.94
C TYR A 384 9.16 -22.29 13.38
N ILE A 385 8.87 -21.23 14.13
CA ILE A 385 9.45 -20.98 15.46
C ILE A 385 8.39 -21.03 16.55
N PHE A 386 7.32 -20.23 16.43
CA PHE A 386 6.39 -20.03 17.54
C PHE A 386 5.35 -21.14 17.66
N HIS A 387 4.64 -21.47 16.58
CA HIS A 387 3.59 -22.49 16.61
C HIS A 387 4.08 -23.88 17.04
N PRO A 388 5.25 -24.40 16.61
CA PRO A 388 5.78 -25.67 17.11
C PRO A 388 6.01 -25.69 18.63
N ARG A 389 6.38 -24.55 19.23
CA ARG A 389 6.49 -24.41 20.70
C ARG A 389 5.12 -24.35 21.37
N MET A 390 4.16 -23.61 20.80
CA MET A 390 2.77 -23.52 21.30
C MET A 390 2.16 -24.92 21.47
N ILE A 391 2.31 -25.78 20.45
CA ILE A 391 1.75 -27.14 20.46
C ILE A 391 2.68 -28.19 21.09
N GLY A 392 3.81 -27.79 21.69
CA GLY A 392 4.74 -28.69 22.39
C GLY A 392 5.56 -29.64 21.51
N ARG A 393 5.64 -29.40 20.19
CA ARG A 393 6.55 -30.12 19.28
C ARG A 393 8.00 -29.62 19.34
N ALA A 394 8.22 -28.42 19.88
CA ALA A 394 9.53 -27.86 20.18
C ALA A 394 9.61 -27.47 21.67
N PRO A 395 10.82 -27.44 22.27
CA PRO A 395 10.98 -27.00 23.66
C PRO A 395 10.42 -25.60 23.91
N PRO A 396 9.88 -25.32 25.13
CA PRO A 396 9.48 -23.97 25.51
C PRO A 396 10.60 -22.95 25.35
N ALA A 397 10.25 -21.70 25.06
CA ALA A 397 11.24 -20.63 24.95
C ALA A 397 11.87 -20.30 26.31
N VAL A 398 13.19 -20.13 26.31
CA VAL A 398 13.97 -19.66 27.49
C VAL A 398 13.85 -18.15 27.67
N GLU A 399 13.64 -17.41 26.56
CA GLU A 399 13.58 -15.95 26.52
C GLU A 399 12.35 -15.46 25.75
N VAL A 400 11.96 -14.21 25.99
CA VAL A 400 10.85 -13.55 25.29
C VAL A 400 11.36 -12.91 24.00
N ALA A 401 10.76 -13.31 22.87
CA ALA A 401 11.16 -12.89 21.54
C ALA A 401 10.87 -11.40 21.29
N HIS A 402 11.76 -10.73 20.56
CA HIS A 402 11.68 -9.30 20.23
C HIS A 402 10.66 -9.00 19.12
N THR A 403 9.40 -9.32 19.40
CA THR A 403 8.26 -9.23 18.48
C THR A 403 7.19 -8.25 19.00
N VAL A 404 6.18 -7.97 18.19
CA VAL A 404 5.12 -7.00 18.53
C VAL A 404 4.26 -7.52 19.68
N GLY A 405 3.92 -8.80 19.66
CA GLY A 405 3.03 -9.45 20.63
C GLY A 405 1.55 -9.06 20.48
N ALA A 406 0.71 -9.53 21.40
CA ALA A 406 -0.74 -9.30 21.33
C ALA A 406 -1.40 -9.14 22.71
N TYR A 407 -2.57 -8.50 22.72
CA TYR A 407 -3.52 -8.58 23.82
C TYR A 407 -4.35 -9.86 23.69
N VAL A 408 -4.30 -10.73 24.69
CA VAL A 408 -4.98 -12.03 24.70
C VAL A 408 -5.93 -12.10 25.90
N GLN A 409 -7.12 -12.67 25.69
CA GLN A 409 -8.11 -12.93 26.74
C GLN A 409 -8.29 -14.44 27.01
N ASP A 410 -8.09 -15.28 26.01
CA ASP A 410 -8.20 -16.74 26.17
C ASP A 410 -7.04 -17.33 26.97
N HIS A 411 -7.35 -18.17 27.95
CA HIS A 411 -6.36 -18.75 28.87
C HIS A 411 -5.43 -19.77 28.20
N ALA A 412 -5.91 -20.57 27.24
CA ALA A 412 -5.05 -21.51 26.51
C ALA A 412 -4.06 -20.74 25.64
N VAL A 413 -4.53 -19.71 24.92
CA VAL A 413 -3.67 -18.86 24.07
C VAL A 413 -2.64 -18.07 24.91
N ILE A 414 -2.98 -17.61 26.12
CA ILE A 414 -2.00 -17.02 27.06
C ILE A 414 -0.89 -18.02 27.40
N GLN A 415 -1.25 -19.26 27.77
CA GLN A 415 -0.27 -20.31 28.09
C GLN A 415 0.55 -20.73 26.87
N GLU A 416 -0.01 -20.71 25.67
CA GLU A 416 0.72 -20.94 24.40
C GLU A 416 1.70 -19.82 24.08
N PHE A 417 1.31 -18.55 24.23
CA PHE A 417 2.18 -17.40 23.98
C PHE A 417 3.38 -17.39 24.94
N VAL A 418 3.15 -17.59 26.23
CA VAL A 418 4.23 -17.68 27.24
C VAL A 418 5.18 -18.83 26.91
N ARG A 419 4.65 -20.01 26.55
CA ARG A 419 5.44 -21.19 26.17
C ARG A 419 6.24 -21.00 24.88
N ALA A 420 5.71 -20.25 23.92
CA ALA A 420 6.39 -19.91 22.67
C ALA A 420 7.44 -18.80 22.79
N GLY A 421 7.37 -18.02 23.87
CA GLY A 421 8.17 -16.82 24.08
C GLY A 421 7.60 -15.57 23.41
N LEU A 422 6.34 -15.58 22.95
CA LEU A 422 5.72 -14.37 22.40
C LEU A 422 5.33 -13.39 23.52
N PRO A 423 5.58 -12.07 23.36
CA PRO A 423 5.06 -11.07 24.27
C PRO A 423 3.52 -11.10 24.27
N VAL A 424 2.93 -11.23 25.45
CA VAL A 424 1.47 -11.26 25.64
C VAL A 424 1.09 -10.25 26.71
N TRP A 425 -0.04 -9.56 26.52
CA TRP A 425 -0.67 -8.73 27.54
C TRP A 425 -2.10 -9.21 27.78
N VAL A 426 -2.56 -9.14 29.02
CA VAL A 426 -3.95 -9.47 29.38
C VAL A 426 -4.65 -8.20 29.85
N VAL A 427 -5.83 -7.92 29.31
CA VAL A 427 -6.70 -6.83 29.78
C VAL A 427 -7.85 -7.44 30.58
N LYS A 428 -7.95 -7.09 31.87
CA LYS A 428 -9.05 -7.50 32.75
C LYS A 428 -9.83 -6.28 33.25
N ASP A 429 -11.08 -6.49 33.64
CA ASP A 429 -11.84 -5.50 34.43
C ASP A 429 -11.19 -5.33 35.82
N TRP A 430 -11.29 -4.12 36.37
CA TRP A 430 -10.71 -3.80 37.68
C TRP A 430 -11.19 -4.74 38.79
N SER A 431 -12.44 -5.24 38.74
CA SER A 431 -13.01 -6.12 39.77
C SER A 431 -12.20 -7.42 39.99
N SER A 432 -11.48 -7.88 38.95
CA SER A 432 -10.60 -9.05 39.01
C SER A 432 -9.28 -8.84 39.78
N PHE A 433 -8.98 -7.62 40.24
CA PHE A 433 -7.70 -7.33 40.91
C PHE A 433 -7.52 -8.15 42.18
N VAL A 434 -8.58 -8.35 42.96
CA VAL A 434 -8.60 -9.12 44.24
C VAL A 434 -8.12 -10.57 44.07
N GLU A 435 -8.21 -11.11 42.85
CA GLU A 435 -7.81 -12.48 42.51
C GLU A 435 -6.49 -12.54 41.72
N THR A 436 -6.13 -11.46 41.04
CA THR A 436 -4.99 -11.37 40.14
C THR A 436 -3.71 -11.03 40.90
N ARG A 437 -2.68 -11.87 40.78
CA ARG A 437 -1.32 -11.54 41.23
C ARG A 437 -0.64 -10.59 40.24
N ILE A 438 0.01 -9.55 40.76
CA ILE A 438 0.91 -8.64 40.05
C ILE A 438 2.16 -8.45 40.92
N ASP A 439 3.36 -8.69 40.40
CA ASP A 439 4.61 -8.61 41.17
C ASP A 439 5.23 -7.20 41.19
N ALA A 440 4.85 -6.31 40.26
CA ALA A 440 5.28 -4.91 40.22
C ALA A 440 4.28 -4.02 39.46
N VAL A 441 4.13 -2.76 39.87
CA VAL A 441 3.41 -1.74 39.09
C VAL A 441 4.37 -1.03 38.14
N VAL A 442 3.92 -0.73 36.93
CA VAL A 442 4.67 0.07 35.95
C VAL A 442 3.77 1.15 35.33
N PRO A 443 4.32 2.30 34.91
CA PRO A 443 3.57 3.26 34.11
C PRO A 443 3.22 2.66 32.75
N VAL A 444 1.98 2.87 32.30
CA VAL A 444 1.51 2.36 31.01
C VAL A 444 2.13 3.14 29.84
N ARG A 445 2.63 2.44 28.81
CA ARG A 445 3.15 3.08 27.59
C ARG A 445 2.02 3.66 26.75
N LEU A 446 1.86 4.98 26.85
CA LEU A 446 0.87 5.74 26.09
C LEU A 446 1.17 5.72 24.58
N PRO A 447 0.14 5.80 23.71
CA PRO A 447 0.28 5.75 22.26
C PRO A 447 1.44 6.54 21.61
N PRO A 448 1.75 7.79 22.01
CA PRO A 448 2.82 8.57 21.36
C PRO A 448 4.22 8.00 21.55
N THR A 449 4.44 7.08 22.51
CA THR A 449 5.77 6.48 22.76
C THR A 449 6.07 5.28 21.86
N TRP A 450 5.14 4.87 20.99
CA TRP A 450 5.27 3.66 20.16
C TRP A 450 4.55 3.71 18.81
N ALA A 451 3.67 4.69 18.57
CA ALA A 451 3.05 4.94 17.28
C ALA A 451 3.02 6.44 16.94
N VAL A 452 3.25 6.79 15.68
CA VAL A 452 3.07 8.16 15.19
C VAL A 452 1.58 8.44 15.03
N LEU A 453 1.07 9.43 15.77
CA LEU A 453 -0.35 9.80 15.74
C LEU A 453 -0.65 11.00 14.83
N GLN A 454 0.39 11.77 14.47
CA GLN A 454 0.28 12.90 13.56
C GLN A 454 -0.13 12.42 12.17
N ASP A 455 -1.12 13.06 11.55
CA ASP A 455 -1.43 12.81 10.14
C ASP A 455 -0.30 13.31 9.22
N ALA A 456 -0.24 12.77 8.00
CA ALA A 456 0.61 13.34 6.96
C ALA A 456 0.10 14.72 6.50
N ASP A 457 0.93 15.49 5.79
CA ASP A 457 0.55 16.78 5.21
C ASP A 457 0.65 16.75 3.67
N PRO A 458 -0.45 17.02 2.92
CA PRO A 458 -1.84 16.99 3.37
C PRO A 458 -2.26 15.62 3.92
N PRO A 459 -3.34 15.53 4.72
CA PRO A 459 -3.78 14.27 5.34
C PRO A 459 -4.28 13.26 4.30
N PHE A 460 -4.00 11.97 4.56
CA PHE A 460 -4.61 10.88 3.80
C PHE A 460 -6.06 10.66 4.23
N ARG A 461 -6.94 10.29 3.30
CA ARG A 461 -8.32 9.92 3.61
C ARG A 461 -8.36 8.61 4.42
N PRO A 462 -9.33 8.44 5.35
CA PRO A 462 -9.61 7.13 5.94
C PRO A 462 -9.97 6.10 4.86
N PHE A 463 -9.43 4.89 4.99
CA PHE A 463 -9.77 3.74 4.13
C PHE A 463 -10.62 2.69 4.86
N PHE A 464 -10.72 2.77 6.19
CA PHE A 464 -11.55 1.92 7.03
C PHE A 464 -12.04 2.71 8.26
N THR A 465 -13.24 2.40 8.76
CA THR A 465 -13.74 2.92 10.03
C THR A 465 -14.50 1.80 10.74
N GLY A 466 -14.18 1.52 12.00
CA GLY A 466 -14.79 0.43 12.74
C GLY A 466 -14.13 0.14 14.08
N SER A 467 -14.63 -0.87 14.79
CA SER A 467 -14.02 -1.34 16.04
C SER A 467 -12.61 -1.89 15.82
N VAL A 468 -11.69 -1.52 16.70
CA VAL A 468 -10.30 -2.01 16.72
C VAL A 468 -10.17 -3.53 16.91
N ALA A 469 -11.22 -4.21 17.40
CA ALA A 469 -11.29 -5.66 17.56
C ALA A 469 -11.85 -6.39 16.31
N SER A 470 -12.29 -5.65 15.27
CA SER A 470 -12.85 -6.27 14.06
C SER A 470 -11.75 -6.80 13.13
N SER A 471 -11.80 -8.09 12.78
CA SER A 471 -10.84 -8.70 11.84
C SER A 471 -10.90 -8.07 10.44
N ARG A 472 -12.03 -7.44 10.08
CA ARG A 472 -12.20 -6.71 8.82
C ARG A 472 -11.20 -5.56 8.63
N LYS A 473 -10.60 -5.02 9.70
CA LYS A 473 -9.55 -3.99 9.57
C LYS A 473 -8.31 -4.52 8.84
N TYR A 474 -7.91 -5.77 9.10
CA TYR A 474 -6.74 -6.39 8.46
C TYR A 474 -7.01 -6.72 6.99
N MET A 475 -8.23 -7.14 6.67
CA MET A 475 -8.69 -7.27 5.27
C MET A 475 -8.63 -5.92 4.55
N ALA A 476 -9.05 -4.83 5.21
CA ALA A 476 -8.94 -3.47 4.66
C ALA A 476 -7.50 -2.99 4.51
N PHE A 477 -6.56 -3.38 5.38
CA PHE A 477 -5.12 -3.09 5.21
C PHE A 477 -4.58 -3.75 3.93
N GLY A 478 -4.89 -5.02 3.70
CA GLY A 478 -4.50 -5.74 2.48
C GLY A 478 -5.16 -5.17 1.21
N GLN A 479 -6.44 -4.82 1.29
CA GLN A 479 -7.15 -4.15 0.19
C GLN A 479 -6.56 -2.78 -0.13
N PHE A 480 -6.26 -1.94 0.87
CA PHE A 480 -5.61 -0.64 0.68
C PHE A 480 -4.22 -0.78 0.03
N ALA A 481 -3.42 -1.74 0.50
CA ALA A 481 -2.10 -2.02 -0.05
C ALA A 481 -2.18 -2.42 -1.54
N ARG A 482 -3.09 -3.34 -1.89
CA ARG A 482 -3.32 -3.74 -3.29
C ARG A 482 -3.95 -2.63 -4.15
N SER A 483 -4.88 -1.82 -3.61
CA SER A 483 -5.48 -0.71 -4.36
C SER A 483 -4.47 0.39 -4.68
N SER A 484 -3.54 0.67 -3.76
CA SER A 484 -2.41 1.60 -4.00
C SER A 484 -1.48 1.12 -5.12
N MET A 485 -1.44 -0.19 -5.37
CA MET A 485 -0.67 -0.83 -6.43
C MET A 485 -1.50 -1.15 -7.69
N SER A 486 -2.79 -0.83 -7.71
CA SER A 486 -3.59 -0.94 -8.93
C SER A 486 -3.09 0.05 -10.00
N PHE A 487 -3.40 -0.25 -11.25
CA PHE A 487 -3.23 0.68 -12.38
C PHE A 487 -4.61 1.20 -12.81
N PRO A 488 -4.78 2.52 -13.03
CA PRO A 488 -5.99 3.04 -13.64
C PRO A 488 -6.07 2.60 -15.10
N ASN A 489 -7.28 2.32 -15.59
CA ASN A 489 -7.53 2.06 -17.01
C ASN A 489 -7.87 3.39 -17.71
N PRO A 490 -7.00 3.93 -18.59
CA PRO A 490 -7.26 5.23 -19.23
C PRO A 490 -8.48 5.23 -20.16
N PHE A 491 -8.95 4.06 -20.62
CA PHE A 491 -10.05 3.89 -21.55
C PHE A 491 -11.41 3.59 -20.88
N ALA A 492 -11.43 3.36 -19.56
CA ALA A 492 -12.67 3.11 -18.80
C ALA A 492 -13.54 4.38 -18.82
N PRO A 493 -14.86 4.31 -19.13
CA PRO A 493 -15.69 5.49 -19.29
C PRO A 493 -15.64 6.40 -18.06
N THR A 494 -15.74 7.71 -18.27
CA THR A 494 -15.80 8.66 -17.15
C THR A 494 -17.13 8.46 -16.45
N SER A 495 -17.13 7.76 -15.31
CA SER A 495 -18.21 7.93 -14.33
C SER A 495 -18.39 9.44 -14.11
N PRO A 496 -19.61 9.98 -14.21
CA PRO A 496 -19.83 11.37 -13.80
C PRO A 496 -19.31 11.49 -12.36
N SER A 497 -18.47 12.49 -12.12
CA SER A 497 -17.70 12.53 -10.89
C SER A 497 -18.62 12.61 -9.67
N THR A 498 -18.80 11.48 -8.99
CA THR A 498 -19.12 11.46 -7.58
C THR A 498 -17.94 12.09 -6.84
N THR A 499 -17.96 13.42 -6.76
CA THR A 499 -17.82 14.10 -5.48
C THR A 499 -18.57 13.23 -4.48
N SER A 500 -17.83 12.46 -3.68
CA SER A 500 -18.37 11.27 -3.02
C SER A 500 -19.36 11.73 -1.94
N SER A 501 -20.64 11.77 -2.32
CA SER A 501 -21.72 12.43 -1.59
C SER A 501 -22.22 11.55 -0.45
N VAL A 502 -21.29 11.16 0.42
CA VAL A 502 -21.54 10.47 1.67
C VAL A 502 -21.77 11.53 2.74
N SER A 503 -23.03 11.94 2.84
CA SER A 503 -23.68 12.54 4.02
C SER A 503 -22.82 13.44 4.92
N MET A 504 -22.82 14.75 4.63
CA MET A 504 -22.47 15.76 5.64
C MET A 504 -23.51 15.73 6.76
N ALA A 505 -23.22 15.00 7.83
CA ALA A 505 -24.07 14.91 9.01
C ALA A 505 -24.02 16.21 9.83
N ALA A 506 -24.84 17.20 9.43
CA ALA A 506 -25.01 18.42 10.20
C ALA A 506 -25.69 18.12 11.54
N SER A 507 -25.06 18.54 12.65
CA SER A 507 -25.56 18.34 14.00
C SER A 507 -26.33 19.55 14.51
N SER A 508 -27.64 19.40 14.78
CA SER A 508 -28.38 20.21 15.77
C SER A 508 -29.86 19.82 15.90
N GLY A 509 -30.37 19.87 17.15
CA GLY A 509 -31.80 20.12 17.42
C GLY A 509 -32.73 18.90 17.53
N PRO A 510 -33.53 18.76 18.60
CA PRO A 510 -34.55 17.72 18.73
C PRO A 510 -35.97 18.23 18.41
N VAL A 511 -36.87 17.35 17.95
CA VAL A 511 -38.30 17.36 18.35
C VAL A 511 -39.01 16.00 18.06
N ARG A 512 -39.33 15.31 19.16
CA ARG A 512 -40.65 14.71 19.50
C ARG A 512 -41.53 14.04 18.42
N GLY A 513 -41.55 12.69 18.45
CA GLY A 513 -42.80 11.90 18.51
C GLY A 513 -43.32 11.21 17.23
N GLY A 514 -43.62 9.91 17.34
CA GLY A 514 -44.34 9.11 16.33
C GLY A 514 -44.07 7.61 16.47
N LEU A 515 -45.11 6.79 16.68
CA LEU A 515 -45.02 5.32 16.74
C LEU A 515 -45.25 4.69 15.36
N ALA A 516 -44.41 3.74 14.96
CA ALA A 516 -44.80 2.58 14.15
C ALA A 516 -43.72 1.48 14.24
N THR A 517 -44.10 0.24 14.52
CA THR A 517 -43.25 -0.95 14.38
C THR A 517 -43.38 -1.55 12.97
N PRO A 518 -42.34 -2.23 12.44
CA PRO A 518 -42.42 -2.88 11.14
C PRO A 518 -43.18 -4.21 11.24
N ALA A 519 -44.10 -4.44 10.30
CA ALA A 519 -44.68 -5.75 10.02
C ALA A 519 -43.97 -6.38 8.80
N SER A 520 -43.95 -7.72 8.72
CA SER A 520 -43.09 -8.49 7.83
C SER A 520 -43.86 -9.50 6.98
N VAL A 521 -43.13 -10.17 6.07
CA VAL A 521 -43.52 -11.39 5.31
C VAL A 521 -44.63 -11.20 4.25
N SER A 522 -44.28 -11.40 2.97
CA SER A 522 -44.75 -12.59 2.22
C SER A 522 -44.32 -12.60 0.74
N THR A 523 -43.81 -13.75 0.33
CA THR A 523 -43.62 -14.18 -1.06
C THR A 523 -44.96 -14.41 -1.78
N ALA A 524 -44.98 -14.20 -3.09
CA ALA A 524 -45.90 -14.85 -4.02
C ALA A 524 -45.17 -15.15 -5.35
N THR A 525 -45.59 -16.21 -6.05
CA THR A 525 -44.95 -16.71 -7.28
C THR A 525 -46.06 -17.09 -8.29
N SER A 526 -45.69 -17.61 -9.47
CA SER A 526 -46.53 -17.84 -10.67
C SER A 526 -46.81 -16.52 -11.45
N SER A 527 -46.55 -16.35 -12.75
CA SER A 527 -46.49 -17.19 -13.96
C SER A 527 -47.80 -17.18 -14.78
N GLY A 528 -47.79 -16.48 -15.91
CA GLY A 528 -48.85 -16.47 -16.93
C GLY A 528 -48.28 -15.90 -18.23
N SER A 529 -48.80 -16.34 -19.38
CA SER A 529 -48.23 -16.05 -20.70
C SER A 529 -49.31 -15.54 -21.68
N VAL A 530 -48.91 -15.33 -22.94
CA VAL A 530 -49.74 -15.14 -24.15
C VAL A 530 -50.01 -13.69 -24.60
N LYS A 531 -49.32 -13.33 -25.69
CA LYS A 531 -49.71 -12.50 -26.86
C LYS A 531 -50.63 -11.27 -26.70
N GLY A 532 -50.25 -10.17 -27.36
CA GLY A 532 -51.17 -9.55 -28.34
C GLY A 532 -51.19 -8.02 -28.47
N GLY A 533 -50.47 -7.50 -29.47
CA GLY A 533 -51.04 -6.61 -30.51
C GLY A 533 -51.70 -5.25 -30.18
N LEU A 534 -51.15 -4.23 -30.83
CA LEU A 534 -51.80 -3.02 -31.38
C LEU A 534 -52.10 -1.79 -30.48
N ALA A 535 -52.01 -0.65 -31.17
CA ALA A 535 -52.69 0.63 -30.99
C ALA A 535 -52.37 1.53 -29.78
N THR A 536 -51.85 2.72 -30.13
CA THR A 536 -51.97 3.96 -29.34
C THR A 536 -53.44 4.40 -29.24
N PRO A 537 -53.75 5.27 -28.26
CA PRO A 537 -54.13 6.62 -28.67
C PRO A 537 -53.30 7.73 -27.99
N SER A 538 -53.51 8.97 -28.42
CA SER A 538 -52.84 10.18 -27.92
C SER A 538 -53.85 11.23 -27.44
N SER A 539 -53.37 12.39 -26.97
CA SER A 539 -54.15 13.51 -26.38
C SER A 539 -54.66 13.21 -24.94
N ILE A 540 -54.95 14.19 -24.07
CA ILE A 540 -55.25 15.62 -24.28
C ILE A 540 -54.31 16.57 -23.50
N SER A 541 -54.03 17.71 -24.12
CA SER A 541 -53.28 18.88 -23.65
C SER A 541 -54.04 19.77 -22.67
N ILE A 542 -53.32 20.50 -21.80
CA ILE A 542 -53.78 21.80 -21.23
C ILE A 542 -52.73 22.87 -21.56
N SER A 543 -53.20 24.08 -21.85
CA SER A 543 -52.41 25.18 -22.43
C SER A 543 -52.09 26.28 -21.41
N ALA A 544 -50.94 26.94 -21.59
CA ALA A 544 -50.66 28.27 -21.06
C ALA A 544 -49.82 29.04 -22.10
N SER A 545 -50.10 30.33 -22.30
CA SER A 545 -49.66 31.08 -23.50
C SER A 545 -49.04 32.44 -23.19
N SER A 546 -47.82 32.69 -23.69
CA SER A 546 -47.24 34.05 -23.72
C SER A 546 -45.99 34.17 -24.62
N GLY A 547 -46.06 35.05 -25.64
CA GLY A 547 -44.91 35.84 -26.14
C GLY A 547 -43.78 35.14 -26.94
N PRO A 548 -43.43 35.59 -28.16
CA PRO A 548 -42.34 35.00 -28.95
C PRO A 548 -41.00 35.76 -28.82
N VAL A 549 -39.89 35.02 -28.73
CA VAL A 549 -38.53 35.52 -29.07
C VAL A 549 -37.87 34.51 -30.02
N ARG A 550 -37.25 34.99 -31.10
CA ARG A 550 -36.64 34.16 -32.15
C ARG A 550 -35.35 33.48 -31.65
N GLY A 551 -35.44 32.18 -31.31
CA GLY A 551 -34.27 31.30 -31.17
C GLY A 551 -34.10 30.39 -32.39
N GLY A 552 -32.94 30.42 -33.05
CA GLY A 552 -32.66 29.59 -34.23
C GLY A 552 -32.35 28.14 -33.87
N LEU A 553 -33.19 27.19 -34.29
CA LEU A 553 -33.01 25.75 -34.06
C LEU A 553 -31.89 25.14 -34.92
N THR A 554 -30.64 25.29 -34.48
CA THR A 554 -29.53 24.49 -35.00
C THR A 554 -29.65 23.04 -34.51
N LYS A 555 -30.14 22.14 -35.38
CA LYS A 555 -30.26 20.71 -35.10
C LYS A 555 -28.92 20.14 -34.60
N GLN A 556 -28.89 19.61 -33.37
CA GLN A 556 -27.76 18.81 -32.90
C GLN A 556 -27.58 17.59 -33.83
N LYS A 557 -26.47 17.57 -34.57
CA LYS A 557 -26.05 16.36 -35.30
C LYS A 557 -25.48 15.36 -34.30
N LYS A 558 -25.91 14.10 -34.36
CA LYS A 558 -25.19 12.99 -33.73
C LYS A 558 -23.74 13.00 -34.26
N ALA A 559 -22.76 12.92 -33.36
CA ALA A 559 -21.35 12.91 -33.72
C ALA A 559 -20.96 11.51 -34.19
N ASN A 560 -20.58 11.38 -35.47
CA ASN A 560 -20.07 10.11 -36.00
C ASN A 560 -18.62 9.86 -35.53
N PRO A 561 -18.20 8.60 -35.32
CA PRO A 561 -16.84 8.26 -34.92
C PRO A 561 -15.74 8.82 -35.85
N PRO A 562 -14.54 9.15 -35.33
CA PRO A 562 -13.46 9.75 -36.12
C PRO A 562 -12.95 8.83 -37.26
N TYR A 563 -13.11 7.51 -37.14
CA TYR A 563 -12.79 6.56 -38.22
C TYR A 563 -13.89 6.47 -39.30
N PHE A 564 -15.16 6.71 -38.95
CA PHE A 564 -16.26 6.76 -39.93
C PHE A 564 -16.05 7.88 -40.95
N ASN A 565 -15.72 9.09 -40.46
CA ASN A 565 -15.40 10.23 -41.34
C ASN A 565 -14.10 9.99 -42.14
N ARG A 566 -13.16 9.18 -41.63
CA ARG A 566 -11.96 8.79 -42.38
C ARG A 566 -12.28 7.90 -43.59
N ARG A 567 -13.40 7.18 -43.62
CA ARG A 567 -13.87 6.41 -44.82
C ARG A 567 -14.35 7.33 -45.96
N ILE A 568 -14.80 8.54 -45.63
CA ILE A 568 -15.12 9.59 -46.62
C ILE A 568 -13.82 10.21 -47.18
N ALA A 569 -12.80 10.36 -46.33
CA ALA A 569 -11.49 10.87 -46.75
C ALA A 569 -10.63 9.82 -47.50
N SER A 570 -10.69 8.53 -47.15
CA SER A 570 -9.89 7.48 -47.82
C SER A 570 -10.31 7.27 -49.27
N ARG A 571 -11.60 7.45 -49.60
CA ARG A 571 -12.12 7.55 -50.98
C ARG A 571 -11.57 8.74 -51.79
N ARG A 572 -10.76 9.63 -51.18
CA ARG A 572 -10.05 10.73 -51.86
C ARG A 572 -8.51 10.59 -51.83
N GLY A 573 -7.97 9.49 -51.28
CA GLY A 573 -6.53 9.20 -51.23
C GLY A 573 -5.75 10.04 -50.20
N GLY A 574 -4.85 9.40 -49.44
CA GLY A 574 -3.91 10.11 -48.54
C GLY A 574 -3.77 9.60 -47.11
N GLY A 575 -4.45 8.51 -46.71
CA GLY A 575 -4.24 7.86 -45.41
C GLY A 575 -3.61 6.48 -45.55
N ARG A 576 -2.51 6.20 -44.82
CA ARG A 576 -1.94 4.84 -44.71
C ARG A 576 -2.96 3.87 -44.09
N ASN A 577 -3.01 2.64 -44.60
CA ASN A 577 -3.71 1.54 -43.95
C ASN A 577 -3.02 1.18 -42.61
N LYS A 578 -3.78 1.12 -41.51
CA LYS A 578 -3.27 0.73 -40.18
C LYS A 578 -3.37 -0.77 -39.88
N PHE A 579 -3.99 -1.56 -40.75
CA PHE A 579 -4.08 -3.02 -40.63
C PHE A 579 -2.94 -3.77 -41.36
N VAL A 580 -1.97 -3.05 -41.93
CA VAL A 580 -0.76 -3.58 -42.57
C VAL A 580 0.43 -2.82 -41.98
N GLU A 581 1.46 -3.52 -41.48
CA GLU A 581 2.47 -2.84 -40.66
C GLU A 581 3.48 -1.97 -41.42
N ILE A 582 4.22 -1.12 -40.69
CA ILE A 582 5.37 -0.40 -41.24
C ILE A 582 6.55 -1.36 -41.38
N ILE A 583 7.10 -1.47 -42.60
CA ILE A 583 8.49 -1.90 -42.80
C ILE A 583 9.37 -0.65 -42.77
N SER A 584 10.26 -0.53 -41.78
CA SER A 584 11.16 0.62 -41.63
C SER A 584 12.42 0.27 -40.82
N PRO A 585 13.62 0.74 -41.20
CA PRO A 585 14.85 0.55 -40.42
C PRO A 585 14.81 1.15 -39.01
N LEU A 586 13.87 2.05 -38.71
CA LEU A 586 13.74 2.68 -37.39
C LEU A 586 12.93 1.85 -36.38
N LEU A 587 12.26 0.77 -36.81
CA LEU A 587 11.36 -0.01 -35.96
C LEU A 587 11.89 -1.42 -35.71
N PRO A 588 11.58 -2.03 -34.54
CA PRO A 588 11.68 -3.48 -34.38
C PRO A 588 10.76 -4.21 -35.38
N PRO A 589 11.04 -5.48 -35.74
CA PRO A 589 10.08 -6.33 -36.46
C PRO A 589 8.88 -6.74 -35.59
N SER A 590 7.72 -6.90 -36.20
CA SER A 590 6.50 -7.48 -35.61
C SER A 590 6.64 -8.98 -35.35
N VAL A 591 5.87 -9.53 -34.40
CA VAL A 591 5.71 -11.00 -34.28
C VAL A 591 4.81 -11.51 -35.40
N GLU A 592 5.28 -12.51 -36.15
CA GLU A 592 4.67 -12.99 -37.41
C GLU A 592 3.17 -13.31 -37.30
N VAL A 593 2.82 -14.22 -36.38
CA VAL A 593 1.44 -14.66 -36.13
C VAL A 593 0.50 -13.49 -35.79
N TRP A 594 1.03 -12.44 -35.15
CA TRP A 594 0.28 -11.25 -34.79
C TRP A 594 0.17 -10.24 -35.94
N ARG A 595 1.12 -10.22 -36.88
CA ARG A 595 1.01 -9.48 -38.15
C ARG A 595 -0.05 -10.13 -39.04
N GLU A 596 0.01 -11.44 -39.25
CA GLU A 596 -1.02 -12.19 -39.99
C GLU A 596 -2.42 -11.95 -39.38
N ALA A 597 -2.52 -12.00 -38.05
CA ALA A 597 -3.77 -11.73 -37.34
C ALA A 597 -4.27 -10.28 -37.47
N LEU A 598 -3.38 -9.30 -37.66
CA LEU A 598 -3.74 -7.90 -37.88
C LEU A 598 -4.22 -7.65 -39.32
N GLU A 599 -3.56 -8.28 -40.29
CA GLU A 599 -3.89 -8.18 -41.71
C GLU A 599 -5.18 -8.93 -42.07
N ALA A 600 -5.50 -10.00 -41.31
CA ALA A 600 -6.72 -10.80 -41.47
C ALA A 600 -7.98 -10.24 -40.76
N VAL A 601 -7.94 -9.03 -40.20
CA VAL A 601 -9.11 -8.40 -39.53
C VAL A 601 -10.19 -8.05 -40.56
N ASP A 602 -11.42 -8.52 -40.34
CA ASP A 602 -12.59 -8.00 -41.04
C ASP A 602 -12.88 -6.57 -40.56
N THR A 603 -12.73 -5.62 -41.48
CA THR A 603 -12.86 -4.18 -41.24
C THR A 603 -14.25 -3.62 -41.56
N ASP A 604 -15.27 -4.47 -41.81
CA ASP A 604 -16.62 -3.93 -41.96
C ASP A 604 -17.17 -3.38 -40.63
N PHE A 605 -17.75 -2.19 -40.72
CA PHE A 605 -18.26 -1.44 -39.57
C PHE A 605 -19.57 -2.02 -39.02
N SER A 606 -20.18 -2.99 -39.71
CA SER A 606 -21.27 -3.81 -39.17
C SER A 606 -20.84 -4.65 -37.96
N ASN A 607 -19.55 -5.03 -37.89
CA ASN A 607 -18.97 -5.79 -36.78
C ASN A 607 -18.69 -4.94 -35.52
N VAL A 608 -18.81 -3.60 -35.61
CA VAL A 608 -18.53 -2.70 -34.48
C VAL A 608 -19.70 -2.72 -33.49
N ARG A 609 -19.45 -3.25 -32.29
CA ARG A 609 -20.48 -3.52 -31.26
C ARG A 609 -20.59 -2.47 -30.18
N TYR A 610 -19.64 -1.53 -30.12
CA TYR A 610 -19.56 -0.53 -29.06
C TYR A 610 -19.64 0.90 -29.63
N ASN A 611 -20.36 1.79 -28.93
CA ASN A 611 -20.42 3.21 -29.28
C ASN A 611 -19.08 3.89 -28.95
N THR A 612 -18.19 3.94 -29.94
CA THR A 612 -16.83 4.47 -29.76
C THR A 612 -16.80 5.95 -29.40
N THR A 613 -16.03 6.28 -28.38
CA THR A 613 -15.82 7.67 -27.94
C THR A 613 -14.70 8.34 -28.74
N PRO A 614 -14.60 9.69 -28.76
CA PRO A 614 -13.45 10.38 -29.36
C PRO A 614 -12.10 10.00 -28.73
N ALA A 615 -12.08 9.55 -27.46
CA ALA A 615 -10.87 9.11 -26.76
C ALA A 615 -10.38 7.72 -27.21
N ASP A 616 -11.26 6.87 -27.73
CA ASP A 616 -10.95 5.51 -28.20
C ASP A 616 -9.98 5.51 -29.39
N ALA A 617 -9.97 6.61 -30.15
CA ALA A 617 -9.05 6.86 -31.25
C ALA A 617 -7.68 7.44 -30.81
N GLY A 618 -7.46 7.59 -29.51
CA GLY A 618 -6.19 8.00 -28.91
C GLY A 618 -5.31 6.82 -28.47
N TYR A 619 -4.10 7.17 -28.01
CA TYR A 619 -3.08 6.24 -27.53
C TYR A 619 -2.52 6.69 -26.17
N VAL A 620 -2.08 5.75 -25.33
CA VAL A 620 -1.68 6.02 -23.94
C VAL A 620 -0.27 6.61 -23.86
N VAL A 621 0.62 6.12 -24.72
CA VAL A 621 1.91 6.73 -25.12
C VAL A 621 1.89 6.93 -26.65
N PRO A 622 2.85 7.64 -27.28
CA PRO A 622 2.84 7.85 -28.72
C PRO A 622 2.71 6.56 -29.56
N ASP A 623 1.90 6.62 -30.62
CA ASP A 623 1.83 5.63 -31.70
C ASP A 623 3.19 5.59 -32.45
N PRO A 624 3.92 4.47 -32.51
CA PRO A 624 5.22 4.37 -33.20
C PRO A 624 5.18 4.85 -34.68
N GLY A 625 4.02 4.71 -35.34
CA GLY A 625 3.80 5.23 -36.69
C GLY A 625 3.87 6.77 -36.80
N LEU A 626 3.87 7.50 -35.68
CA LEU A 626 4.11 8.95 -35.65
C LEU A 626 5.55 9.34 -36.00
N PHE A 627 6.53 8.49 -35.69
CA PHE A 627 7.95 8.80 -35.88
C PHE A 627 8.41 8.45 -37.30
N VAL A 628 7.92 7.35 -37.88
CA VAL A 628 8.26 6.96 -39.26
C VAL A 628 7.44 7.73 -40.30
N GLY A 629 6.26 8.26 -39.94
CA GLY A 629 5.45 9.10 -40.84
C GLY A 629 6.02 10.49 -41.15
N ILE A 630 7.31 10.72 -40.91
CA ILE A 630 8.00 12.02 -40.97
C ILE A 630 9.02 11.99 -42.12
N LYS A 631 8.95 12.98 -43.02
CA LYS A 631 9.87 13.11 -44.18
C LYS A 631 11.19 13.84 -43.88
N SER A 632 11.31 14.47 -42.71
CA SER A 632 12.48 15.26 -42.31
C SER A 632 13.16 14.59 -41.11
N GLU A 633 14.42 14.23 -41.27
CA GLU A 633 15.23 13.57 -40.24
C GLU A 633 15.33 14.43 -38.97
N GLU A 634 15.66 15.72 -39.12
CA GLU A 634 15.65 16.76 -38.07
C GLU A 634 14.33 16.80 -37.27
N LYS A 635 13.19 16.46 -37.90
CA LYS A 635 11.89 16.36 -37.22
C LYS A 635 11.70 15.03 -36.50
N THR A 636 12.20 13.91 -37.03
CA THR A 636 12.23 12.61 -36.35
C THR A 636 13.12 12.65 -35.11
N VAL A 637 14.31 13.25 -35.21
CA VAL A 637 15.26 13.47 -34.11
C VAL A 637 14.61 14.28 -32.97
N ARG A 638 13.96 15.40 -33.32
CA ARG A 638 13.20 16.24 -32.38
C ARG A 638 12.05 15.48 -31.71
N TYR A 639 11.31 14.63 -32.44
CA TYR A 639 10.27 13.78 -31.85
C TYR A 639 10.83 12.79 -30.83
N LEU A 640 11.97 12.15 -31.11
CA LEU A 640 12.63 11.22 -30.18
C LEU A 640 13.10 11.93 -28.91
N HIS A 641 13.87 13.03 -29.04
CA HIS A 641 14.37 13.78 -27.88
C HIS A 641 13.24 14.38 -27.04
N ASN A 642 12.13 14.81 -27.67
CA ASN A 642 10.96 15.30 -26.93
C ASN A 642 10.16 14.17 -26.27
N TRP A 643 10.05 12.98 -26.86
CA TRP A 643 9.51 11.82 -26.14
C TRP A 643 10.33 11.55 -24.88
N LEU A 644 11.66 11.44 -25.00
CA LEU A 644 12.55 11.14 -23.87
C LEU A 644 12.42 12.16 -22.72
N ARG A 645 12.45 13.47 -23.01
CA ARG A 645 12.23 14.55 -22.02
C ARG A 645 10.88 14.49 -21.30
N ASN A 646 9.84 13.99 -21.97
CA ASN A 646 8.49 13.92 -21.43
C ASN A 646 8.14 12.55 -20.83
N ARG A 647 8.90 11.49 -21.17
CA ARG A 647 8.64 10.10 -20.75
C ARG A 647 8.44 9.97 -19.23
N PRO A 648 9.26 10.56 -18.33
CA PRO A 648 9.05 10.39 -16.90
C PRO A 648 7.73 10.99 -16.41
N ALA A 649 7.36 12.20 -16.85
CA ALA A 649 6.07 12.81 -16.54
C ALA A 649 4.88 12.05 -17.16
N LEU A 650 5.03 11.54 -18.39
CA LEU A 650 3.97 10.82 -19.11
C LEU A 650 3.74 9.40 -18.56
N LEU A 651 4.76 8.75 -18.00
CA LEU A 651 4.62 7.51 -17.23
C LEU A 651 4.06 7.77 -15.82
N PHE A 652 4.54 8.81 -15.13
CA PHE A 652 4.01 9.25 -13.83
C PHE A 652 2.49 9.52 -13.89
N ARG A 653 2.03 10.19 -14.96
CA ARG A 653 0.61 10.42 -15.27
C ARG A 653 -0.24 9.15 -15.20
N LEU A 654 0.33 7.97 -15.47
CA LEU A 654 -0.38 6.69 -15.56
C LEU A 654 -0.36 5.89 -14.24
N ILE A 655 0.38 6.33 -13.21
CA ILE A 655 0.37 5.74 -11.86
C ILE A 655 -0.17 6.67 -10.77
N ALA A 656 -0.18 7.99 -10.99
CA ALA A 656 -0.58 8.95 -9.97
C ALA A 656 -2.05 8.74 -9.53
N PRO A 657 -2.35 8.47 -8.24
CA PRO A 657 -3.69 8.03 -7.81
C PRO A 657 -4.82 9.05 -8.00
N ASN A 658 -4.49 10.33 -8.20
CA ASN A 658 -5.42 11.42 -8.49
C ASN A 658 -5.63 11.66 -10.01
N SER A 659 -4.90 10.94 -10.87
CA SER A 659 -4.81 11.21 -12.29
C SER A 659 -6.04 10.69 -13.06
N ASN A 660 -6.71 11.62 -13.74
CA ASN A 660 -7.75 11.32 -14.73
C ASN A 660 -7.12 11.02 -16.11
N ALA A 661 -6.08 10.19 -16.16
CA ALA A 661 -5.32 9.93 -17.38
C ALA A 661 -6.21 9.39 -18.52
N ARG A 662 -6.06 9.97 -19.71
CA ARG A 662 -6.78 9.57 -20.93
C ARG A 662 -5.83 9.27 -22.10
N PRO A 663 -6.25 8.41 -23.05
CA PRO A 663 -5.57 8.26 -24.33
C PRO A 663 -5.55 9.60 -25.05
N ILE A 664 -4.38 10.00 -25.53
CA ILE A 664 -4.17 11.29 -26.16
C ILE A 664 -4.40 11.15 -27.66
N ALA A 665 -5.14 12.09 -28.23
CA ALA A 665 -5.46 12.08 -29.65
C ALA A 665 -4.21 12.39 -30.50
N VAL A 666 -4.09 11.71 -31.65
CA VAL A 666 -2.95 11.81 -32.57
C VAL A 666 -2.52 13.25 -32.93
N PRO A 667 -3.41 14.25 -33.11
CA PRO A 667 -3.00 15.64 -33.33
C PRO A 667 -2.28 16.27 -32.12
N LEU A 668 -2.73 15.99 -30.90
CA LEU A 668 -2.13 16.53 -29.67
C LEU A 668 -0.78 15.87 -29.37
N TRP A 669 -0.64 14.56 -29.67
CA TRP A 669 0.68 13.91 -29.68
C TRP A 669 1.66 14.59 -30.65
N ARG A 670 1.20 15.02 -31.83
CA ARG A 670 2.04 15.75 -32.79
C ARG A 670 2.39 17.16 -32.33
N SER A 671 1.53 17.84 -31.56
CA SER A 671 1.88 19.12 -30.91
C SER A 671 3.05 18.92 -29.93
N LEU A 672 2.89 17.98 -28.99
CA LEU A 672 3.86 17.69 -27.93
C LEU A 672 5.22 17.24 -28.49
N LEU A 673 5.25 16.32 -29.46
CA LEU A 673 6.50 15.79 -30.01
C LEU A 673 7.22 16.77 -30.96
N ASN A 674 6.51 17.69 -31.61
CA ASN A 674 7.09 18.70 -32.50
C ASN A 674 7.62 19.95 -31.78
N TYR A 675 7.63 19.96 -30.44
CA TYR A 675 8.11 21.08 -29.63
C TYR A 675 9.59 21.45 -29.93
N GLY A 676 9.98 22.69 -29.64
CA GLY A 676 11.40 23.05 -29.46
C GLY A 676 12.26 23.03 -30.71
N GLY A 677 11.67 23.12 -31.90
CA GLY A 677 12.42 23.38 -33.12
C GLY A 677 13.00 24.78 -33.14
N ALA A 678 14.24 24.92 -33.61
CA ALA A 678 14.74 26.21 -34.06
C ALA A 678 13.88 26.69 -35.24
N SER A 679 13.25 27.85 -35.09
CA SER A 679 12.98 28.72 -36.23
C SER A 679 14.25 29.50 -36.47
N ASP A 680 14.81 29.36 -37.67
CA ASP A 680 16.01 30.08 -38.11
C ASP A 680 15.82 31.61 -38.00
N ASP A 681 16.93 32.34 -37.82
CA ASP A 681 17.07 33.79 -37.56
C ASP A 681 15.79 34.69 -37.55
N GLY A 682 15.41 35.20 -36.38
CA GLY A 682 14.29 36.15 -36.22
C GLY A 682 14.53 37.21 -35.11
N ARG A 683 14.79 38.46 -35.49
CA ARG A 683 15.02 39.57 -34.55
C ARG A 683 13.71 40.19 -34.03
N GLY A 684 13.62 40.39 -32.71
CA GLY A 684 12.76 41.40 -32.07
C GLY A 684 11.25 41.12 -32.00
N GLN A 685 10.62 40.58 -33.04
CA GLN A 685 9.15 40.35 -33.05
C GLN A 685 8.77 38.88 -32.77
N ASP A 686 9.56 37.90 -33.24
CA ASP A 686 9.24 36.49 -33.06
C ASP A 686 9.38 35.99 -31.62
N ALA A 687 10.16 36.67 -30.76
CA ALA A 687 10.29 36.31 -29.35
C ALA A 687 8.94 36.29 -28.61
N ALA A 688 8.14 37.36 -28.74
CA ALA A 688 6.80 37.44 -28.13
C ALA A 688 5.84 36.38 -28.70
N ARG A 689 6.02 36.01 -29.98
CA ARG A 689 5.24 34.95 -30.64
C ARG A 689 5.63 33.55 -30.15
N GLN A 690 6.93 33.29 -30.01
CA GLN A 690 7.49 32.06 -29.43
C GLN A 690 7.08 31.91 -27.95
N GLU A 691 7.06 33.01 -27.19
CA GLU A 691 6.62 33.06 -25.79
C GLU A 691 5.11 32.83 -25.65
N THR A 692 4.28 33.47 -26.48
CA THR A 692 2.83 33.22 -26.53
C THR A 692 2.56 31.74 -26.82
N LEU A 693 3.24 31.18 -27.83
CA LEU A 693 3.20 29.75 -28.10
C LEU A 693 3.73 28.92 -26.92
N ALA A 694 4.73 29.39 -26.17
CA ALA A 694 5.26 28.69 -24.99
C ALA A 694 4.30 28.73 -23.79
N SER A 695 3.40 29.71 -23.68
CA SER A 695 2.27 29.65 -22.74
C SER A 695 1.27 28.59 -23.18
N THR A 696 0.77 28.68 -24.42
CA THR A 696 -0.21 27.70 -24.96
C THR A 696 0.31 26.26 -24.87
N ARG A 697 1.59 26.02 -25.14
CA ARG A 697 2.22 24.69 -25.04
C ARG A 697 2.39 24.22 -23.58
N ARG A 698 2.60 25.12 -22.62
CA ARG A 698 2.52 24.78 -21.19
C ARG A 698 1.10 24.42 -20.80
N GLU A 699 0.10 25.16 -21.26
CA GLU A 699 -1.32 24.87 -21.01
C GLU A 699 -1.75 23.52 -21.59
N GLU A 700 -1.30 23.15 -22.81
CA GLU A 700 -1.51 21.81 -23.37
C GLU A 700 -0.89 20.69 -22.50
N ILE A 701 0.36 20.86 -22.05
CA ILE A 701 1.06 19.89 -21.20
C ILE A 701 0.41 19.80 -19.80
N VAL A 702 0.02 20.93 -19.21
CA VAL A 702 -0.71 21.00 -17.94
C VAL A 702 -2.09 20.34 -18.08
N GLY A 703 -2.78 20.50 -19.21
CA GLY A 703 -4.03 19.80 -19.49
C GLY A 703 -3.86 18.29 -19.70
N ILE A 704 -2.75 17.85 -20.32
CA ILE A 704 -2.42 16.44 -20.52
C ILE A 704 -2.13 15.73 -19.19
N LEU A 705 -1.29 16.33 -18.33
CA LEU A 705 -0.94 15.78 -17.02
C LEU A 705 -2.10 15.97 -16.03
N GLY A 706 -2.85 17.06 -16.16
CA GLY A 706 -4.08 17.35 -15.43
C GLY A 706 -3.89 17.24 -13.92
N ASN A 707 -4.79 16.48 -13.29
CA ASN A 707 -4.78 16.26 -11.85
C ASN A 707 -3.46 15.69 -11.30
N ALA A 708 -2.64 15.01 -12.10
CA ALA A 708 -1.35 14.50 -11.63
C ALA A 708 -0.41 15.63 -11.13
N LEU A 709 -0.57 16.86 -11.64
CA LEU A 709 0.15 18.06 -11.18
C LEU A 709 -0.37 18.62 -9.85
N THR A 710 -1.51 18.15 -9.34
CA THR A 710 -2.05 18.58 -8.03
C THR A 710 -1.39 17.88 -6.84
N GLU A 711 -0.47 16.94 -7.08
CA GLU A 711 0.23 16.23 -6.02
C GLU A 711 1.37 17.06 -5.41
N THR A 712 1.49 17.01 -4.09
CA THR A 712 2.39 17.86 -3.30
C THR A 712 3.85 17.72 -3.71
N GLY A 713 4.47 18.83 -4.11
CA GLY A 713 5.87 18.91 -4.52
C GLY A 713 6.10 18.81 -6.04
N ILE A 714 5.06 18.58 -6.83
CA ILE A 714 5.15 18.48 -8.30
C ILE A 714 5.00 19.87 -8.94
N GLN A 715 5.89 20.22 -9.86
CA GLN A 715 5.91 21.53 -10.54
C GLN A 715 6.39 21.42 -11.99
N THR A 716 5.71 22.06 -12.93
CA THR A 716 6.19 22.21 -14.32
C THR A 716 7.34 23.22 -14.39
N HIS A 717 8.36 22.98 -15.19
CA HIS A 717 9.44 23.97 -15.40
C HIS A 717 9.90 24.06 -16.87
N SER A 718 10.56 25.17 -17.20
CA SER A 718 10.83 25.60 -18.59
C SER A 718 12.30 25.45 -19.01
N SER A 719 13.04 24.53 -18.40
CA SER A 719 14.47 24.35 -18.71
C SER A 719 14.68 23.67 -20.07
N THR A 720 15.79 23.98 -20.74
CA THR A 720 16.28 23.21 -21.89
C THR A 720 16.95 21.94 -21.39
N VAL A 721 16.17 20.88 -21.20
CA VAL A 721 16.63 19.66 -20.53
C VAL A 721 17.35 18.72 -21.50
N VAL A 722 18.45 18.11 -21.02
CA VAL A 722 19.19 17.04 -21.72
C VAL A 722 18.40 15.72 -21.57
N PRO A 723 17.99 15.07 -22.68
CA PRO A 723 17.34 13.76 -22.62
C PRO A 723 18.36 12.68 -22.25
N THR A 724 17.95 11.76 -21.38
CA THR A 724 18.74 10.60 -21.00
C THR A 724 18.04 9.30 -21.43
N TRP A 725 18.84 8.24 -21.60
CA TRP A 725 18.34 6.89 -21.81
C TRP A 725 19.24 5.89 -21.08
N LYS A 726 18.65 5.08 -20.18
CA LYS A 726 19.40 4.15 -19.30
C LYS A 726 20.59 4.82 -18.59
N GLY A 727 20.40 6.06 -18.11
CA GLY A 727 21.44 6.85 -17.45
C GLY A 727 22.51 7.47 -18.36
N LYS A 728 22.44 7.29 -19.68
CA LYS A 728 23.33 7.93 -20.66
C LYS A 728 22.68 9.21 -21.19
N GLU A 729 23.41 10.32 -21.17
CA GLU A 729 22.99 11.56 -21.84
C GLU A 729 23.04 11.42 -23.36
N LEU A 730 22.15 12.12 -24.08
CA LEU A 730 22.09 12.13 -25.53
C LEU A 730 22.23 13.56 -26.08
N LEU A 731 23.05 13.73 -27.12
CA LEU A 731 23.23 15.00 -27.81
C LEU A 731 21.91 15.38 -28.53
N THR A 732 21.37 16.55 -28.19
CA THR A 732 20.00 16.96 -28.57
C THR A 732 19.82 17.32 -30.04
N THR A 733 20.91 17.49 -30.77
CA THR A 733 20.98 17.78 -32.20
C THR A 733 20.95 16.51 -33.07
N ASP A 734 21.40 15.39 -32.51
CA ASP A 734 21.83 14.23 -33.29
C ASP A 734 20.77 13.13 -33.22
N MET A 735 20.73 12.25 -34.22
CA MET A 735 19.90 11.05 -34.11
C MET A 735 20.43 10.14 -33.00
N PRO A 736 19.58 9.69 -32.04
CA PRO A 736 19.98 8.68 -31.09
C PRO A 736 20.52 7.43 -31.81
N PRO A 737 21.55 6.74 -31.28
CA PRO A 737 22.11 5.54 -31.89
C PRO A 737 21.03 4.51 -32.25
N PRO A 738 21.10 3.81 -33.41
CA PRO A 738 20.03 2.92 -33.87
C PRO A 738 19.52 1.89 -32.84
N PRO A 739 20.37 1.27 -31.98
CA PRO A 739 19.88 0.41 -30.90
C PRO A 739 18.94 1.16 -29.93
N ILE A 740 19.26 2.39 -29.54
CA ILE A 740 18.43 3.20 -28.65
C ILE A 740 17.10 3.57 -29.33
N VAL A 741 17.11 3.83 -30.64
CA VAL A 741 15.86 4.05 -31.39
C VAL A 741 15.00 2.78 -31.37
N HIS A 742 15.58 1.60 -31.60
CA HIS A 742 14.84 0.33 -31.53
C HIS A 742 14.31 0.04 -30.13
N GLU A 743 15.10 0.26 -29.08
CA GLU A 743 14.66 0.13 -27.68
C GLU A 743 13.48 1.05 -27.35
N VAL A 744 13.53 2.32 -27.78
CA VAL A 744 12.45 3.31 -27.60
C VAL A 744 11.18 2.92 -28.36
N MET A 745 11.30 2.49 -29.62
CA MET A 745 10.14 2.09 -30.41
C MET A 745 9.50 0.81 -29.86
N TRP A 746 10.31 -0.15 -29.40
CA TRP A 746 9.85 -1.37 -28.75
C TRP A 746 9.08 -1.06 -27.45
N GLU A 747 9.58 -0.15 -26.61
CA GLU A 747 8.85 0.35 -25.43
C GLU A 747 7.48 0.93 -25.80
N LEU A 748 7.41 1.77 -26.86
CA LEU A 748 6.16 2.39 -27.31
C LEU A 748 5.14 1.38 -27.88
N TYR A 749 5.62 0.30 -28.52
CA TYR A 749 4.79 -0.83 -28.94
C TYR A 749 4.25 -1.60 -27.73
N GLU A 750 5.13 -2.05 -26.84
CA GLU A 750 4.80 -2.89 -25.69
C GLU A 750 3.88 -2.16 -24.69
N LEU A 751 4.14 -0.88 -24.39
CA LEU A 751 3.28 -0.08 -23.52
C LEU A 751 1.87 0.10 -24.10
N ASN A 752 1.74 0.47 -25.38
CA ASN A 752 0.41 0.63 -25.97
C ASN A 752 -0.33 -0.72 -26.06
N PHE A 753 0.35 -1.81 -26.44
CA PHE A 753 -0.24 -3.16 -26.45
C PHE A 753 -0.80 -3.56 -25.08
N ARG A 754 0.01 -3.40 -24.01
CA ARG A 754 -0.41 -3.69 -22.62
C ARG A 754 -1.65 -2.91 -22.19
N PHE A 755 -1.71 -1.61 -22.50
CA PHE A 755 -2.88 -0.80 -22.17
C PHE A 755 -4.09 -1.06 -23.08
N GLU A 756 -3.88 -1.40 -24.35
CA GLU A 756 -4.97 -1.76 -25.29
C GLU A 756 -5.61 -3.10 -24.93
N PHE A 757 -4.83 -4.08 -24.45
CA PHE A 757 -5.34 -5.33 -23.89
C PHE A 757 -6.25 -5.09 -22.67
N VAL A 758 -5.81 -4.26 -21.71
CA VAL A 758 -6.62 -3.87 -20.53
C VAL A 758 -7.86 -3.07 -20.91
N ALA A 759 -7.74 -2.20 -21.93
CA ALA A 759 -8.86 -1.44 -22.46
C ALA A 759 -9.94 -2.36 -23.06
N LEU A 760 -9.53 -3.34 -23.86
CA LEU A 760 -10.42 -4.33 -24.44
C LEU A 760 -11.07 -5.20 -23.36
N ASP A 761 -10.28 -5.76 -22.44
CA ASP A 761 -10.75 -6.59 -21.33
C ASP A 761 -11.93 -5.93 -20.58
N SER A 762 -11.76 -4.65 -20.24
CA SER A 762 -12.77 -3.86 -19.52
C SER A 762 -14.08 -3.58 -20.27
N ARG A 763 -14.16 -3.90 -21.57
CA ARG A 763 -15.36 -3.72 -22.43
C ARG A 763 -15.97 -5.04 -22.90
N ILE A 764 -15.18 -6.09 -23.01
CA ILE A 764 -15.60 -7.39 -23.57
C ILE A 764 -15.78 -8.48 -22.51
N SER A 765 -15.23 -8.31 -21.30
CA SER A 765 -15.41 -9.23 -20.18
C SER A 765 -16.89 -9.32 -19.77
N THR A 766 -17.38 -10.55 -19.64
CA THR A 766 -18.71 -10.87 -19.12
C THR A 766 -18.78 -10.87 -17.58
N LEU A 767 -17.62 -10.83 -16.91
CA LEU A 767 -17.50 -10.87 -15.45
C LEU A 767 -17.57 -9.46 -14.84
N LEU A 768 -18.77 -8.89 -14.79
CA LEU A 768 -19.00 -7.52 -14.30
C LEU A 768 -18.82 -7.36 -12.78
N ASP A 769 -19.06 -8.42 -12.00
CA ASP A 769 -19.04 -8.41 -10.53
C ASP A 769 -17.69 -8.84 -9.91
N THR A 770 -16.70 -9.22 -10.72
CA THR A 770 -15.38 -9.63 -10.21
C THR A 770 -14.61 -8.42 -9.66
N PRO A 771 -14.02 -8.52 -8.45
CA PRO A 771 -13.21 -7.42 -7.89
C PRO A 771 -12.09 -7.00 -8.85
N LEU A 772 -11.92 -5.69 -9.04
CA LEU A 772 -10.95 -5.12 -9.98
C LEU A 772 -9.53 -5.62 -9.71
N GLN A 773 -9.16 -5.82 -8.44
CA GLN A 773 -7.84 -6.30 -8.04
C GLN A 773 -7.61 -7.74 -8.53
N ASP A 774 -8.55 -8.64 -8.28
CA ASP A 774 -8.50 -10.04 -8.70
C ASP A 774 -8.44 -10.16 -10.24
N ARG A 775 -9.17 -9.27 -10.94
CA ARG A 775 -9.08 -9.17 -12.41
C ARG A 775 -7.73 -8.63 -12.88
N GLN A 776 -7.18 -7.63 -12.20
CA GLN A 776 -5.84 -7.13 -12.50
C GLN A 776 -4.78 -8.22 -12.27
N ASP A 777 -4.88 -9.04 -11.23
CA ASP A 777 -3.95 -10.16 -10.98
C ASP A 777 -3.90 -11.19 -12.11
N LEU A 778 -5.05 -11.50 -12.75
CA LEU A 778 -5.06 -12.32 -13.98
C LEU A 778 -4.35 -11.63 -15.14
N ILE A 779 -4.57 -10.33 -15.34
CA ILE A 779 -3.94 -9.55 -16.40
C ILE A 779 -2.43 -9.40 -16.18
N ARG A 780 -1.96 -9.28 -14.92
CA ARG A 780 -0.53 -9.21 -14.58
C ARG A 780 0.23 -10.42 -15.15
N GLY A 781 -0.34 -11.62 -15.06
CA GLY A 781 0.25 -12.85 -15.59
C GLY A 781 0.42 -12.88 -17.12
N CYS A 782 -0.25 -12.00 -17.87
CA CYS A 782 -0.15 -11.93 -19.32
C CYS A 782 1.17 -11.27 -19.81
N PHE A 783 1.95 -10.65 -18.92
CA PHE A 783 3.11 -9.83 -19.28
C PHE A 783 4.34 -10.08 -18.40
N PRO A 784 5.56 -10.00 -18.95
CA PRO A 784 6.79 -10.05 -18.16
C PRO A 784 6.80 -9.02 -17.03
N GLN A 785 7.37 -9.40 -15.89
CA GLN A 785 7.47 -8.60 -14.66
C GLN A 785 6.13 -8.18 -14.01
N GLY A 786 4.98 -8.72 -14.44
CA GLY A 786 3.72 -8.60 -13.70
C GLY A 786 3.16 -7.18 -13.54
N HIS A 787 3.70 -6.16 -14.23
CA HIS A 787 3.32 -4.77 -14.03
C HIS A 787 3.30 -4.01 -15.37
N LEU A 788 2.14 -3.51 -15.80
CA LEU A 788 1.94 -2.96 -17.16
C LEU A 788 3.04 -1.98 -17.59
N LEU A 789 3.33 -0.99 -16.75
CA LEU A 789 4.28 0.09 -17.04
C LEU A 789 5.76 -0.31 -16.86
N ASN A 790 6.06 -1.49 -16.29
CA ASN A 790 7.45 -1.94 -16.18
C ASN A 790 7.84 -2.72 -17.44
N VAL A 791 8.39 -1.99 -18.41
CA VAL A 791 8.92 -2.55 -19.67
C VAL A 791 10.45 -2.56 -19.56
N GLN A 792 10.99 -3.65 -19.02
CA GLN A 792 12.44 -3.84 -18.91
C GLN A 792 13.00 -4.33 -20.24
N ILE A 793 13.78 -3.46 -20.87
CA ILE A 793 14.39 -3.69 -22.17
C ILE A 793 15.45 -4.81 -22.08
N GLU A 794 16.03 -5.03 -20.91
CA GLU A 794 16.95 -6.13 -20.60
C GLU A 794 16.26 -7.50 -20.69
N ARG A 795 14.91 -7.53 -20.59
CA ARG A 795 14.06 -8.73 -20.68
C ARG A 795 13.19 -8.73 -21.94
N HIS A 796 13.63 -8.07 -23.01
CA HIS A 796 12.92 -7.98 -24.30
C HIS A 796 12.66 -9.33 -24.99
N ALA A 797 13.45 -10.35 -24.65
CA ALA A 797 13.32 -11.71 -25.16
C ALA A 797 12.29 -12.55 -24.39
N GLU A 798 11.44 -11.94 -23.56
CA GLU A 798 10.37 -12.58 -22.81
C GLU A 798 8.98 -12.10 -23.25
N GLY A 799 7.92 -12.70 -22.68
CA GLY A 799 6.55 -12.34 -23.03
C GLY A 799 6.19 -12.88 -24.41
N LEU A 800 5.30 -12.19 -25.12
CA LEU A 800 4.93 -12.55 -26.49
C LEU A 800 6.02 -12.22 -27.52
N ALA A 801 7.00 -11.40 -27.13
CA ALA A 801 8.12 -10.96 -27.97
C ALA A 801 9.27 -11.99 -28.08
N ALA A 802 9.28 -13.05 -27.26
CA ALA A 802 10.33 -14.06 -27.29
C ALA A 802 10.47 -14.73 -28.67
N GLU A 803 11.66 -15.27 -28.96
CA GLU A 803 11.89 -16.08 -30.16
C GLU A 803 11.27 -17.48 -29.97
N ASP A 804 11.63 -18.17 -28.89
CA ASP A 804 11.15 -19.52 -28.57
C ASP A 804 9.68 -19.56 -28.14
N LEU A 805 8.89 -20.48 -28.71
CA LEU A 805 7.47 -20.65 -28.35
C LEU A 805 7.26 -21.10 -26.89
N SER A 806 8.18 -21.89 -26.34
CA SER A 806 8.17 -22.32 -24.93
C SER A 806 8.26 -21.13 -23.97
N ALA A 807 9.09 -20.12 -24.27
CA ALA A 807 9.19 -18.88 -23.49
C ALA A 807 7.93 -18.01 -23.59
N ARG A 808 7.16 -18.13 -24.68
CA ARG A 808 5.88 -17.42 -24.89
C ARG A 808 4.70 -18.12 -24.23
N ALA A 809 4.76 -19.45 -24.06
CA ALA A 809 3.63 -20.27 -23.64
C ALA A 809 2.99 -19.87 -22.30
N PRO A 810 3.73 -19.56 -21.21
CA PRO A 810 3.11 -19.12 -19.95
C PRO A 810 2.26 -17.85 -20.10
N TYR A 811 2.73 -16.89 -20.89
CA TYR A 811 2.06 -15.61 -21.13
C TYR A 811 0.85 -15.77 -22.06
N LEU A 812 0.94 -16.63 -23.08
CA LEU A 812 -0.18 -17.01 -23.95
C LEU A 812 -1.29 -17.70 -23.15
N LEU A 813 -0.94 -18.66 -22.29
CA LEU A 813 -1.91 -19.37 -21.46
C LEU A 813 -2.55 -18.44 -20.42
N ALA A 814 -1.81 -17.49 -19.85
CA ALA A 814 -2.38 -16.44 -19.01
C ALA A 814 -3.37 -15.54 -19.77
N MET A 815 -3.05 -15.15 -21.01
CA MET A 815 -3.99 -14.44 -21.88
C MET A 815 -5.26 -15.27 -22.16
N VAL A 816 -5.14 -16.59 -22.38
CA VAL A 816 -6.31 -17.46 -22.53
C VAL A 816 -7.19 -17.45 -21.27
N LYS A 817 -6.62 -17.47 -20.05
CA LYS A 817 -7.41 -17.36 -18.81
C LYS A 817 -8.21 -16.07 -18.72
N VAL A 818 -7.64 -14.95 -19.18
CA VAL A 818 -8.36 -13.67 -19.29
C VAL A 818 -9.44 -13.75 -20.38
N MET A 819 -9.08 -14.19 -21.59
CA MET A 819 -9.95 -14.27 -22.77
C MET A 819 -11.14 -15.24 -22.62
N LYS A 820 -11.04 -16.30 -21.80
CA LYS A 820 -12.14 -17.24 -21.51
C LYS A 820 -13.43 -16.59 -21.04
N SER A 821 -13.32 -15.41 -20.44
CA SER A 821 -14.45 -14.62 -19.93
C SER A 821 -14.92 -13.52 -20.89
N TRP A 822 -14.31 -13.40 -22.07
CA TRP A 822 -14.71 -12.42 -23.09
C TRP A 822 -15.93 -12.90 -23.89
N HIS A 823 -16.78 -11.96 -24.31
CA HIS A 823 -17.85 -12.22 -25.26
C HIS A 823 -17.29 -12.84 -26.56
N ASP A 824 -17.98 -13.86 -27.09
CA ASP A 824 -17.55 -14.69 -28.24
C ASP A 824 -16.15 -15.31 -28.13
N CYS A 825 -15.69 -15.63 -26.92
CA CYS A 825 -14.48 -16.44 -26.74
C CYS A 825 -14.56 -17.73 -27.60
N PRO A 826 -13.60 -17.98 -28.52
CA PRO A 826 -13.63 -19.16 -29.39
C PRO A 826 -13.65 -20.46 -28.58
N LEU A 827 -14.43 -21.45 -29.05
CA LEU A 827 -14.59 -22.74 -28.36
C LEU A 827 -13.24 -23.40 -28.01
N LEU A 828 -12.27 -23.35 -28.94
CA LEU A 828 -10.91 -23.85 -28.70
C LEU A 828 -10.26 -23.23 -27.45
N LEU A 829 -10.42 -21.93 -27.19
CA LEU A 829 -9.85 -21.27 -26.02
C LEU A 829 -10.71 -21.45 -24.76
N LYS A 830 -12.02 -21.62 -24.95
CA LYS A 830 -13.01 -21.80 -23.89
C LYS A 830 -12.90 -23.18 -23.24
N ASP A 831 -12.80 -24.22 -24.06
CA ASP A 831 -12.84 -25.63 -23.67
C ASP A 831 -11.43 -26.18 -23.30
N LEU A 832 -10.39 -25.37 -23.49
CA LEU A 832 -8.99 -25.69 -23.15
C LEU A 832 -8.81 -25.83 -21.62
N PHE A 833 -8.47 -27.02 -21.15
CA PHE A 833 -8.26 -27.31 -19.72
C PHE A 833 -6.97 -26.67 -19.18
N GLU A 834 -6.94 -26.35 -17.88
CA GLU A 834 -5.72 -25.82 -17.26
C GLU A 834 -4.73 -26.94 -16.94
N ARG A 835 -3.58 -26.91 -17.62
CA ARG A 835 -2.41 -27.76 -17.38
C ARG A 835 -1.12 -26.90 -17.47
N PRO A 836 0.03 -27.35 -16.94
CA PRO A 836 1.33 -26.70 -17.10
C PRO A 836 1.69 -26.38 -18.56
N ALA A 837 2.53 -25.37 -18.79
CA ALA A 837 2.92 -24.97 -20.15
C ALA A 837 3.73 -26.05 -20.87
N GLU A 838 4.45 -26.85 -20.08
CA GLU A 838 5.31 -27.97 -20.45
C GLU A 838 4.54 -29.19 -20.97
N GLU A 839 3.22 -29.26 -20.72
CA GLU A 839 2.35 -30.35 -21.18
C GLU A 839 1.67 -30.07 -22.54
N TYR A 840 1.90 -28.90 -23.15
CA TYR A 840 1.42 -28.60 -24.50
C TYR A 840 2.47 -28.96 -25.55
N THR A 841 2.02 -29.60 -26.63
CA THR A 841 2.87 -29.76 -27.82
C THR A 841 3.08 -28.43 -28.53
N GLU A 842 4.18 -28.32 -29.28
CA GLU A 842 4.49 -27.13 -30.08
C GLU A 842 3.35 -26.78 -31.06
N VAL A 843 2.75 -27.80 -31.68
CA VAL A 843 1.62 -27.65 -32.62
C VAL A 843 0.39 -27.07 -31.93
N GLU A 844 0.03 -27.55 -30.74
CA GLU A 844 -1.05 -26.96 -29.95
C GLU A 844 -0.75 -25.51 -29.59
N MET A 845 0.49 -25.19 -29.18
CA MET A 845 0.87 -23.83 -28.80
C MET A 845 0.89 -22.85 -29.98
N VAL A 846 1.27 -23.27 -31.19
CA VAL A 846 1.15 -22.45 -32.41
C VAL A 846 -0.31 -22.16 -32.73
N GLU A 847 -1.18 -23.17 -32.64
CA GLU A 847 -2.61 -23.01 -32.88
C GLU A 847 -3.28 -22.10 -31.83
N ILE A 848 -2.91 -22.26 -30.55
CA ILE A 848 -3.34 -21.37 -29.46
C ILE A 848 -2.89 -19.94 -29.72
N GLU A 849 -1.62 -19.70 -30.08
CA GLU A 849 -1.13 -18.35 -30.42
C GLU A 849 -1.94 -17.75 -31.58
N ARG A 850 -2.16 -18.52 -32.64
CA ARG A 850 -2.88 -18.07 -33.84
C ARG A 850 -4.33 -17.70 -33.54
N VAL A 851 -5.01 -18.42 -32.66
CA VAL A 851 -6.39 -18.14 -32.26
C VAL A 851 -6.46 -16.98 -31.25
N VAL A 852 -5.54 -16.91 -30.28
CA VAL A 852 -5.38 -15.77 -29.35
C VAL A 852 -5.14 -14.47 -30.11
N ALA A 853 -4.21 -14.45 -31.06
CA ALA A 853 -3.87 -13.28 -31.85
C ALA A 853 -5.06 -12.80 -32.69
N ARG A 854 -5.71 -13.69 -33.46
CA ARG A 854 -6.89 -13.34 -34.28
C ARG A 854 -8.09 -12.91 -33.45
N PHE A 855 -8.32 -13.54 -32.29
CA PHE A 855 -9.41 -13.15 -31.40
C PHE A 855 -9.17 -11.77 -30.77
N TYR A 856 -7.93 -11.46 -30.37
CA TYR A 856 -7.55 -10.12 -29.92
C TYR A 856 -7.73 -9.07 -31.01
N THR A 857 -7.17 -9.27 -32.22
CA THR A 857 -7.16 -8.24 -33.26
C THR A 857 -8.56 -7.91 -33.77
N GLN A 858 -9.39 -8.92 -34.03
CA GLN A 858 -10.78 -8.72 -34.42
C GLN A 858 -11.61 -8.10 -33.30
N SER A 859 -11.46 -8.57 -32.05
CA SER A 859 -12.21 -8.02 -30.91
C SER A 859 -11.84 -6.56 -30.65
N PHE A 860 -10.57 -6.18 -30.78
CA PHE A 860 -10.17 -4.79 -30.63
C PHE A 860 -10.83 -3.89 -31.69
N PHE A 861 -10.86 -4.31 -32.96
CA PHE A 861 -11.60 -3.58 -33.99
C PHE A 861 -13.09 -3.48 -33.66
N ASN A 862 -13.73 -4.58 -33.25
CA ASN A 862 -15.15 -4.64 -32.92
C ASN A 862 -15.54 -3.70 -31.75
N TYR A 863 -14.63 -3.38 -30.82
CA TYR A 863 -14.91 -2.55 -29.63
C TYR A 863 -14.27 -1.14 -29.64
N PHE A 864 -13.33 -0.85 -30.55
CA PHE A 864 -12.64 0.45 -30.69
C PHE A 864 -12.67 1.04 -32.11
N ALA A 865 -13.20 0.33 -33.10
CA ALA A 865 -13.30 0.74 -34.51
C ALA A 865 -11.99 1.23 -35.15
N ARG A 866 -10.85 0.71 -34.67
CA ARG A 866 -9.50 0.96 -35.18
C ARG A 866 -8.65 -0.31 -35.10
N ALA A 867 -7.55 -0.32 -35.84
CA ALA A 867 -6.49 -1.30 -35.65
C ALA A 867 -5.91 -1.22 -34.21
N PRO A 868 -5.65 -2.37 -33.56
CA PRO A 868 -4.84 -2.43 -32.35
C PRO A 868 -3.35 -2.21 -32.65
N ILE A 869 -2.58 -2.02 -31.59
CA ILE A 869 -1.14 -2.27 -31.56
C ILE A 869 -0.90 -3.77 -31.30
N ILE A 870 0.18 -4.33 -31.87
CA ILE A 870 0.57 -5.75 -31.77
C ILE A 870 2.00 -5.94 -31.21
N PRO A 871 2.34 -7.12 -30.65
CA PRO A 871 3.68 -7.42 -30.15
C PRO A 871 4.79 -7.32 -31.22
N HIS A 872 5.95 -6.83 -30.78
CA HIS A 872 7.14 -6.63 -31.60
C HIS A 872 8.38 -7.20 -30.89
N ARG A 873 9.39 -7.63 -31.66
CA ARG A 873 10.64 -8.22 -31.13
C ARG A 873 11.78 -7.22 -31.20
N LEU A 874 12.48 -6.99 -30.10
CA LEU A 874 13.75 -6.26 -30.12
C LEU A 874 14.86 -7.24 -30.53
N ASN A 875 15.36 -7.12 -31.77
CA ASN A 875 16.48 -7.94 -32.24
C ASN A 875 17.79 -7.55 -31.51
N SER A 876 18.47 -8.51 -30.89
CA SER A 876 19.85 -8.32 -30.44
C SER A 876 20.78 -8.02 -31.63
N PRO A 877 21.82 -7.18 -31.52
CA PRO A 877 22.76 -6.88 -32.62
C PRO A 877 23.35 -8.13 -33.28
N VAL A 878 23.54 -9.22 -32.53
CA VAL A 878 24.03 -10.53 -33.02
C VAL A 878 23.04 -11.17 -34.00
N SER A 879 21.73 -11.01 -33.78
CA SER A 879 20.67 -11.53 -34.66
C SER A 879 20.49 -10.71 -35.94
N LEU A 880 20.93 -9.44 -35.94
CA LEU A 880 21.03 -8.63 -37.16
C LEU A 880 22.21 -9.07 -38.03
N MET A 881 23.36 -9.41 -37.44
CA MET A 881 24.50 -9.99 -38.17
C MET A 881 24.13 -11.32 -38.83
N ARG A 882 23.59 -12.29 -38.07
CA ARG A 882 23.13 -13.57 -38.66
C ARG A 882 22.10 -13.41 -39.78
N ARG A 883 21.28 -12.34 -39.77
CA ARG A 883 20.34 -12.02 -40.85
C ARG A 883 20.97 -11.29 -42.03
N ALA A 884 22.14 -10.68 -41.88
CA ALA A 884 22.94 -10.23 -43.01
C ALA A 884 23.61 -11.46 -43.68
N ASP A 885 24.27 -12.29 -42.88
CA ASP A 885 25.00 -13.49 -43.33
C ASP A 885 24.08 -14.55 -43.98
N ALA A 886 22.78 -14.54 -43.67
CA ALA A 886 21.77 -15.43 -44.26
C ALA A 886 21.01 -14.80 -45.46
N ASN A 887 21.37 -13.58 -45.88
CA ASN A 887 20.87 -12.92 -47.10
C ASN A 887 22.00 -12.66 -48.12
N THR A 888 23.15 -13.32 -47.94
CA THR A 888 24.30 -13.38 -48.86
C THR A 888 24.55 -14.81 -49.30
#